data_AF-A0A2M7Y842-F1
#
_entry.id   AF-A0A2M7Y842-F1
#
_cell.length_a   1.000
_cell.length_b   1.000
_cell.length_c   1.000
_cell.angle_alpha   90.00
_cell.angle_beta   90.00
_cell.angle_gamma   90.00
#
_symmetry.space_group_name_H-M   'P 1'
#
loop_
_entity.id
_entity.type
_entity.pdbx_description
1 polymer ?
#
loop_
_entity_poly.entity_id
_entity_poly.type
_entity_poly.pdbx_seq_one_letter_code
_entity_poly.pdbx_strand_id
1 'polypeptide(L)'
;MRRVATLLLCLALAAPGLAAPVYPGAAPFAADGLEMRRQETLRRLAAGDAAGAVTALRALVAASPRTGALHAALAVALAATGAREAALDSLAQAAALGVEDLPAYAASAPLAALGSEARIAAILAAAAPPPPGAPPPPPGLVGPEQTALVREAVTRWRPDLGMLESRFQAAPALRRRPARGPMDKSAEAAALNRLVARGRAAGNFGDLYDNRDGDHSSLWRAAYPQLGFVEYDDAAQAAGLHYGLNTRILFDAPTFGNSSTAIGQGLFWRSQARAALTTPGGVAALWRQYAANHIYVYPEHRDHDPGQGDLFPALTPYMLVSQGSSSSDRPLLDAVAAILAALRPETKTFLRAQGLIAPTAQMLLRRNLTTAPAEKDYLTAAAWPSAIEAEMIDLGRMIAAANALTPGEVPPMARFGGVEEAIPALGLFADGLSETLFDSPAAVARVARRADGPWRYVLRAGEIADPNGRPLRFHWRVLRGDPAHVRLTPREDGRAAALEIDWLAPYPAPSRPDLTTNRVDVALFVHNGAQYSAPALFSLVFSPKQTRVHDAAGRVLSVDYADPALKAVYADPMIFPARDWRDAFAYDAEGRLTGWTRTRQGVAADYTRHGARVLRRDAAGRPTCAEVARYPVQRARDGALKVAETPSGVTVAYRYRDAADRLGTAATEPCA
;
A
#
# COMPACT_ATOMS: atom_id res chain seq x y z
N MET A 1 -1.77 3.26 -38.75
CA MET A 1 -1.60 3.89 -37.42
C MET A 1 -1.98 2.99 -36.22
N ARG A 2 -2.07 1.65 -36.36
CA ARG A 2 -2.38 0.69 -35.28
C ARG A 2 -1.26 -0.32 -34.96
N ARG A 3 0.00 -0.02 -35.31
CA ARG A 3 1.12 -0.99 -35.23
C ARG A 3 2.34 -0.56 -34.40
N VAL A 4 2.23 0.49 -33.57
CA VAL A 4 3.33 0.93 -32.67
C VAL A 4 3.01 0.67 -31.18
N ALA A 5 1.84 0.10 -30.87
CA ALA A 5 1.38 -0.12 -29.49
C ALA A 5 1.64 -1.53 -28.93
N THR A 6 2.50 -2.35 -29.54
CA THR A 6 2.61 -3.79 -29.17
C THR A 6 4.03 -4.29 -28.89
N LEU A 7 5.01 -3.42 -28.63
CA LEU A 7 6.36 -3.89 -28.25
C LEU A 7 6.95 -3.13 -27.05
N LEU A 8 6.23 -3.19 -25.92
CA LEU A 8 6.79 -3.03 -24.59
C LEU A 8 6.48 -4.32 -23.83
N LEU A 9 7.19 -5.39 -24.22
CA LEU A 9 7.20 -6.64 -23.46
C LEU A 9 8.08 -6.42 -22.23
N CYS A 10 7.54 -5.73 -21.23
CA CYS A 10 7.99 -5.92 -19.86
C CYS A 10 7.93 -7.43 -19.57
N LEU A 11 8.99 -7.98 -18.98
CA LEU A 11 8.99 -9.31 -18.39
C LEU A 11 7.76 -9.43 -17.48
N ALA A 12 6.68 -10.01 -18.01
CA ALA A 12 5.44 -10.27 -17.29
C ALA A 12 5.65 -11.47 -16.37
N LEU A 13 6.40 -11.22 -15.30
CA LEU A 13 6.19 -11.84 -14.00
C LEU A 13 5.74 -10.82 -12.96
N ALA A 14 5.47 -9.58 -13.37
CA ALA A 14 4.66 -8.64 -12.59
C ALA A 14 3.17 -9.05 -12.66
N ALA A 15 2.85 -10.29 -12.30
CA ALA A 15 1.49 -10.66 -11.93
C ALA A 15 1.32 -10.27 -10.45
N PRO A 16 0.65 -9.15 -10.13
CA PRO A 16 -0.08 -9.11 -8.87
C PRO A 16 -1.12 -10.24 -8.97
N GLY A 17 -0.92 -11.35 -8.25
CA GLY A 17 -1.95 -12.39 -8.20
C GLY A 17 -1.51 -13.84 -8.07
N LEU A 18 -0.23 -14.19 -8.02
CA LEU A 18 0.15 -15.57 -7.68
C LEU A 18 -0.14 -15.82 -6.20
N ALA A 19 -1.06 -16.76 -5.92
CA ALA A 19 -1.42 -17.13 -4.56
C ALA A 19 -0.19 -17.64 -3.80
N ALA A 20 -0.17 -17.44 -2.49
CA ALA A 20 0.87 -18.01 -1.66
C ALA A 20 0.65 -19.52 -1.56
N PRO A 21 1.68 -20.37 -1.70
CA PRO A 21 1.47 -21.81 -1.75
C PRO A 21 1.32 -22.43 -0.36
N VAL A 22 0.78 -23.65 -0.33
CA VAL A 22 0.99 -24.56 0.80
C VAL A 22 2.46 -25.02 0.78
N TYR A 23 3.07 -25.16 1.96
CA TYR A 23 4.43 -25.69 2.14
C TYR A 23 4.38 -27.06 2.84
N PRO A 24 4.26 -28.18 2.11
CA PRO A 24 4.00 -29.49 2.72
C PRO A 24 5.11 -29.97 3.66
N GLY A 25 4.77 -30.13 4.94
CA GLY A 25 5.69 -30.57 5.99
C GLY A 25 6.52 -29.46 6.64
N ALA A 26 6.32 -28.20 6.25
CA ALA A 26 6.90 -27.08 6.98
C ALA A 26 6.02 -26.71 8.18
N ALA A 27 6.66 -26.45 9.32
CA ALA A 27 5.98 -25.80 10.45
C ALA A 27 5.53 -24.38 10.07
N PRO A 28 4.51 -23.80 10.72
CA PRO A 28 3.91 -22.52 10.31
C PRO A 28 4.94 -21.39 10.14
N PHE A 29 5.82 -21.20 11.12
CA PHE A 29 6.83 -20.13 11.08
C PHE A 29 7.89 -20.36 9.99
N ALA A 30 8.23 -21.63 9.71
CA ALA A 30 9.11 -21.99 8.62
C ALA A 30 8.46 -21.74 7.25
N ALA A 31 7.16 -22.04 7.11
CA ALA A 31 6.39 -21.77 5.89
C ALA A 31 6.36 -20.27 5.56
N ASP A 32 6.11 -19.42 6.55
CA ASP A 32 6.16 -17.97 6.39
C ASP A 32 7.57 -17.47 6.00
N GLY A 33 8.63 -18.02 6.62
CA GLY A 33 10.01 -17.73 6.22
C GLY A 33 10.35 -18.17 4.78
N LEU A 34 9.77 -19.28 4.31
CA LEU A 34 9.90 -19.72 2.92
C LEU A 34 9.16 -18.78 1.96
N GLU A 35 7.96 -18.31 2.31
CA GLU A 35 7.20 -17.37 1.49
C GLU A 35 7.90 -16.03 1.33
N MET A 36 8.45 -15.46 2.41
CA MET A 36 9.21 -14.22 2.33
C MET A 36 10.38 -14.32 1.34
N ARG A 37 11.14 -15.42 1.40
CA ARG A 37 12.24 -15.68 0.47
C ARG A 37 11.75 -15.92 -0.96
N ARG A 38 10.60 -16.58 -1.14
CA ARG A 38 9.97 -16.75 -2.46
C ARG A 38 9.61 -15.39 -3.05
N GLN A 39 8.95 -14.51 -2.29
CA GLN A 39 8.56 -13.16 -2.73
C GLN A 39 9.77 -12.29 -3.08
N GLU A 40 10.84 -12.31 -2.27
CA GLU A 40 12.11 -11.65 -2.61
C GLU A 40 12.67 -12.18 -3.93
N THR A 41 12.62 -13.49 -4.14
CA THR A 41 13.14 -14.11 -5.36
C THR A 41 12.31 -13.75 -6.60
N LEU A 42 10.99 -13.70 -6.47
CA LEU A 42 10.11 -13.25 -7.56
C LEU A 42 10.34 -11.77 -7.90
N ARG A 43 10.62 -10.93 -6.89
CA ARG A 43 11.01 -9.53 -7.13
C ARG A 43 12.33 -9.40 -7.89
N ARG A 44 13.33 -10.24 -7.59
CA ARG A 44 14.58 -10.30 -8.37
C ARG A 44 14.33 -10.67 -9.83
N LEU A 45 13.49 -11.68 -10.05
CA LEU A 45 13.13 -12.13 -11.39
C LEU A 45 12.39 -11.04 -12.17
N ALA A 46 11.45 -10.34 -11.54
CA ALA A 46 10.77 -9.17 -12.11
C ALA A 46 11.72 -8.00 -12.41
N ALA A 47 12.80 -7.85 -11.62
CA ALA A 47 13.86 -6.87 -11.86
C ALA A 47 14.87 -7.30 -12.95
N GLY A 48 14.68 -8.48 -13.57
CA GLY A 48 15.53 -8.99 -14.64
C GLY A 48 16.75 -9.81 -14.17
N ASP A 49 16.92 -10.04 -12.87
CA ASP A 49 17.97 -10.91 -12.31
C ASP A 49 17.55 -12.40 -12.37
N ALA A 50 17.44 -12.94 -13.59
CA ALA A 50 17.02 -14.33 -13.79
C ALA A 50 18.03 -15.34 -13.22
N ALA A 51 19.33 -15.08 -13.38
CA ALA A 51 20.38 -15.98 -12.89
C ALA A 51 20.42 -16.05 -11.34
N GLY A 52 20.32 -14.89 -10.68
CA GLY A 52 20.20 -14.83 -9.23
C GLY A 52 18.90 -15.47 -8.74
N ALA A 53 17.79 -15.30 -9.47
CA ALA A 53 16.53 -15.94 -9.14
C ALA A 53 16.58 -17.48 -9.25
N VAL A 54 17.22 -18.04 -10.30
CA VAL A 54 17.44 -19.50 -10.43
C VAL A 54 18.22 -20.03 -9.23
N THR A 55 19.28 -19.34 -8.81
CA THR A 55 20.10 -19.74 -7.66
C THR A 55 19.28 -19.78 -6.38
N ALA A 56 18.52 -18.71 -6.10
CA ALA A 56 17.67 -18.63 -4.91
C ALA A 56 16.52 -19.66 -4.93
N LEU A 57 15.88 -19.89 -6.08
CA LEU A 57 14.79 -20.87 -6.21
C LEU A 57 15.28 -22.30 -6.06
N ARG A 58 16.46 -22.65 -6.55
CA ARG A 58 17.06 -23.98 -6.30
C ARG A 58 17.30 -24.22 -4.81
N ALA A 59 17.77 -23.21 -4.07
CA ALA A 59 17.92 -23.32 -2.62
C ALA A 59 16.57 -23.50 -1.91
N LEU A 60 15.53 -22.79 -2.35
CA LEU A 60 14.17 -22.95 -1.81
C LEU A 60 13.57 -24.34 -2.13
N VAL A 61 13.74 -24.83 -3.35
CA VAL A 61 13.32 -26.18 -3.75
C VAL A 61 14.05 -27.25 -2.93
N ALA A 62 15.35 -27.08 -2.69
CA ALA A 62 16.10 -28.00 -1.83
C ALA A 62 15.58 -28.00 -0.39
N ALA A 63 15.20 -26.83 0.15
CA ALA A 63 14.63 -26.70 1.49
C ALA A 63 13.17 -27.19 1.59
N SER A 64 12.42 -27.18 0.49
CA SER A 64 11.00 -27.56 0.45
C SER A 64 10.63 -28.25 -0.87
N PRO A 65 11.13 -29.49 -1.11
CA PRO A 65 11.08 -30.14 -2.42
C PRO A 65 9.67 -30.53 -2.88
N ARG A 66 8.71 -30.59 -1.95
CA ARG A 66 7.30 -30.93 -2.24
C ARG A 66 6.42 -29.72 -2.52
N THR A 67 6.98 -28.51 -2.58
CA THR A 67 6.20 -27.29 -2.85
C THR A 67 6.16 -27.03 -4.35
N GLY A 68 5.06 -27.41 -5.00
CA GLY A 68 4.89 -27.28 -6.47
C GLY A 68 5.10 -25.86 -6.99
N ALA A 69 4.66 -24.83 -6.26
CA ALA A 69 4.82 -23.44 -6.69
C ALA A 69 6.29 -22.97 -6.74
N LEU A 70 7.19 -23.57 -5.94
CA LEU A 70 8.63 -23.28 -6.04
C LEU A 70 9.21 -23.84 -7.34
N HIS A 71 8.77 -25.05 -7.75
CA HIS A 71 9.13 -25.64 -9.03
C HIS A 71 8.54 -24.87 -10.21
N ALA A 72 7.31 -24.35 -10.08
CA ALA A 72 6.69 -23.50 -11.10
C ALA A 72 7.45 -22.18 -11.28
N ALA A 73 7.80 -21.50 -10.19
CA ALA A 73 8.63 -20.29 -10.25
C ALA A 73 10.04 -20.58 -10.80
N LEU A 74 10.65 -21.71 -10.43
CA LEU A 74 11.94 -22.15 -10.96
C LEU A 74 11.88 -22.42 -12.48
N ALA A 75 10.79 -22.99 -12.97
CA ALA A 75 10.57 -23.20 -14.41
C ALA A 75 10.60 -21.87 -15.18
N VAL A 76 9.91 -20.84 -14.67
CA VAL A 76 9.93 -19.51 -15.32
C VAL A 76 11.31 -18.87 -15.27
N ALA A 77 12.01 -18.97 -14.13
CA ALA A 77 13.36 -18.43 -14.00
C ALA A 77 14.36 -19.11 -14.95
N LEU A 78 14.29 -20.44 -15.09
CA LEU A 78 15.13 -21.21 -16.02
C LEU A 78 14.81 -20.90 -17.49
N ALA A 79 13.52 -20.73 -17.81
CA ALA A 79 13.11 -20.32 -19.14
C ALA A 79 13.66 -18.93 -19.50
N ALA A 80 13.68 -18.00 -18.54
CA ALA A 80 14.24 -16.66 -18.72
C ALA A 80 15.76 -16.67 -18.97
N THR A 81 16.47 -17.73 -18.57
CA THR A 81 17.89 -17.94 -18.90
C THR A 81 18.11 -18.77 -20.17
N GLY A 82 17.05 -19.16 -20.89
CA GLY A 82 17.13 -20.01 -22.09
C GLY A 82 17.35 -21.51 -21.82
N ALA A 83 17.24 -21.95 -20.56
CA ALA A 83 17.45 -23.34 -20.17
C ALA A 83 16.20 -24.20 -20.41
N ARG A 84 15.87 -24.44 -21.69
CA ARG A 84 14.60 -25.04 -22.16
C ARG A 84 14.21 -26.34 -21.45
N GLU A 85 15.06 -27.37 -21.51
CA GLU A 85 14.70 -28.69 -20.95
C GLU A 85 14.54 -28.64 -19.44
N ALA A 86 15.47 -27.97 -18.74
CA ALA A 86 15.38 -27.80 -17.29
C ALA A 86 14.11 -27.04 -16.87
N ALA A 87 13.68 -26.06 -17.65
CA ALA A 87 12.44 -25.32 -17.40
C ALA A 87 11.21 -26.24 -17.54
N LEU A 88 11.14 -27.05 -18.59
CA LEU A 88 10.03 -27.98 -18.84
C LEU A 88 9.97 -29.10 -17.80
N ASP A 89 11.13 -29.61 -17.35
CA ASP A 89 11.19 -30.63 -16.30
C ASP A 89 10.74 -30.06 -14.94
N SER A 90 11.16 -28.84 -14.61
CA SER A 90 10.70 -28.14 -13.41
C SER A 90 9.19 -27.85 -13.47
N LEU A 91 8.65 -27.51 -14.64
CA LEU A 91 7.21 -27.32 -14.82
C LEU A 91 6.43 -28.63 -14.68
N ALA A 92 6.96 -29.74 -15.20
CA ALA A 92 6.38 -31.07 -15.02
C ALA A 92 6.37 -31.49 -13.55
N GLN A 93 7.44 -31.19 -12.81
CA GLN A 93 7.50 -31.43 -11.37
C GLN A 93 6.47 -30.59 -10.61
N ALA A 94 6.27 -29.33 -11.01
CA ALA A 94 5.22 -28.48 -10.45
C ALA A 94 3.82 -29.07 -10.68
N ALA A 95 3.55 -29.55 -11.91
CA ALA A 95 2.28 -30.20 -12.25
C ALA A 95 2.03 -31.46 -11.40
N ALA A 96 3.05 -32.32 -11.24
CA ALA A 96 2.95 -33.53 -10.44
C ALA A 96 2.68 -33.26 -8.94
N LEU A 97 3.15 -32.12 -8.43
CA LEU A 97 2.97 -31.71 -7.03
C LEU A 97 1.67 -30.92 -6.78
N GLY A 98 0.98 -30.51 -7.83
CA GLY A 98 -0.24 -29.71 -7.78
C GLY A 98 0.01 -28.24 -7.43
N VAL A 99 -0.43 -27.34 -8.30
CA VAL A 99 -0.31 -25.89 -8.14
C VAL A 99 -1.61 -25.24 -8.61
N GLU A 100 -2.22 -24.43 -7.76
CA GLU A 100 -3.48 -23.74 -8.05
C GLU A 100 -3.38 -22.86 -9.31
N ASP A 101 -2.35 -22.01 -9.37
CA ASP A 101 -2.12 -21.09 -10.48
C ASP A 101 -1.18 -21.63 -11.57
N LEU A 102 -1.08 -22.96 -11.73
CA LEU A 102 -0.17 -23.56 -12.71
C LEU A 102 -0.35 -23.00 -14.15
N PRO A 103 -1.58 -22.78 -14.65
CA PRO A 103 -1.78 -22.19 -15.98
C PRO A 103 -1.17 -20.78 -16.11
N ALA A 104 -1.20 -19.97 -15.03
CA ALA A 104 -0.64 -18.62 -15.05
C ALA A 104 0.89 -18.65 -15.17
N TYR A 105 1.56 -19.59 -14.48
CA TYR A 105 3.00 -19.81 -14.67
C TYR A 105 3.30 -20.25 -16.11
N ALA A 106 2.57 -21.24 -16.62
CA ALA A 106 2.77 -21.78 -17.97
C ALA A 106 2.57 -20.75 -19.09
N ALA A 107 1.68 -19.77 -18.89
CA ALA A 107 1.44 -18.67 -19.82
C ALA A 107 2.45 -17.52 -19.72
N SER A 108 3.43 -17.59 -18.81
CA SER A 108 4.44 -16.54 -18.66
C SER A 108 5.28 -16.35 -19.92
N ALA A 109 5.68 -15.09 -20.19
CA ALA A 109 6.44 -14.75 -21.38
C ALA A 109 7.74 -15.58 -21.56
N PRO A 110 8.53 -15.87 -20.49
CA PRO A 110 9.71 -16.72 -20.63
C PRO A 110 9.40 -18.15 -21.09
N LEU A 111 8.34 -18.79 -20.57
CA LEU A 111 7.95 -20.14 -20.95
C LEU A 111 7.34 -20.19 -22.35
N ALA A 112 6.52 -19.20 -22.71
CA ALA A 112 5.97 -19.05 -24.06
C ALA A 112 7.08 -18.91 -25.12
N ALA A 113 8.15 -18.16 -24.80
CA ALA A 113 9.29 -17.95 -25.70
C ALA A 113 10.09 -19.23 -26.04
N LEU A 114 9.87 -20.34 -25.33
CA LEU A 114 10.55 -21.62 -25.60
C LEU A 114 10.00 -22.36 -26.83
N GLY A 115 8.83 -21.99 -27.37
CA GLY A 115 8.19 -22.68 -28.50
C GLY A 115 7.91 -24.16 -28.20
N SER A 116 7.31 -24.45 -27.05
CA SER A 116 7.05 -25.80 -26.51
C SER A 116 5.57 -26.03 -26.15
N GLU A 117 4.67 -25.41 -26.90
CA GLU A 117 3.24 -25.31 -26.60
C GLU A 117 2.58 -26.68 -26.38
N ALA A 118 2.87 -27.65 -27.23
CA ALA A 118 2.31 -29.00 -27.11
C ALA A 118 2.76 -29.73 -25.83
N ARG A 119 4.04 -29.58 -25.44
CA ARG A 119 4.58 -30.21 -24.23
C ARG A 119 4.06 -29.50 -22.97
N ILE A 120 3.96 -28.17 -22.99
CA ILE A 120 3.36 -27.40 -21.90
C ILE A 120 1.88 -27.79 -21.73
N ALA A 121 1.12 -27.93 -22.82
CA ALA A 121 -0.27 -28.38 -22.77
C ALA A 121 -0.41 -29.78 -22.16
N ALA A 122 0.49 -30.72 -22.53
CA ALA A 122 0.50 -32.06 -21.94
C ALA A 122 0.82 -32.05 -20.44
N ILE A 123 1.77 -31.20 -20.01
CA ILE A 123 2.11 -31.02 -18.58
C ILE A 123 0.89 -30.49 -17.81
N LEU A 124 0.21 -29.47 -18.34
CA LEU A 124 -0.99 -28.90 -17.70
C LEU A 124 -2.12 -29.93 -17.59
N ALA A 125 -2.32 -30.76 -18.63
CA ALA A 125 -3.33 -31.81 -18.62
C ALA A 125 -3.04 -32.92 -17.60
N ALA A 126 -1.78 -33.13 -17.24
CA ALA A 126 -1.34 -34.13 -16.26
C ALA A 126 -1.23 -33.56 -14.82
N ALA A 127 -1.64 -32.32 -14.59
CA ALA A 127 -1.48 -31.67 -13.30
C ALA A 127 -2.32 -32.33 -12.20
N ALA A 128 -1.69 -32.62 -11.07
CA ALA A 128 -2.36 -33.04 -9.85
C ALA A 128 -3.15 -31.86 -9.23
N PRO A 129 -4.21 -32.13 -8.45
CA PRO A 129 -4.86 -31.07 -7.69
C PRO A 129 -3.90 -30.48 -6.64
N PRO A 130 -4.02 -29.17 -6.31
CA PRO A 130 -3.19 -28.57 -5.28
C PRO A 130 -3.41 -29.25 -3.92
N PRO A 131 -2.36 -29.40 -3.09
CA PRO A 131 -2.50 -29.99 -1.76
C PRO A 131 -3.41 -29.12 -0.89
N PRO A 132 -4.26 -29.72 -0.04
CA PRO A 132 -5.11 -28.96 0.86
C PRO A 132 -4.27 -28.19 1.90
N GLY A 133 -4.79 -27.05 2.35
CA GLY A 133 -4.22 -26.30 3.47
C GLY A 133 -4.33 -27.06 4.80
N ALA A 134 -3.50 -26.68 5.76
CA ALA A 134 -3.56 -27.26 7.10
C ALA A 134 -4.89 -26.90 7.81
N PRO A 135 -5.51 -27.85 8.53
CA PRO A 135 -6.69 -27.53 9.32
C PRO A 135 -6.38 -26.47 10.39
N PRO A 136 -7.37 -25.69 10.84
CA PRO A 136 -7.19 -24.75 11.95
C PRO A 136 -6.66 -25.48 13.21
N PRO A 137 -5.61 -24.97 13.87
CA PRO A 137 -5.17 -25.52 15.15
C PRO A 137 -6.21 -25.25 16.25
N PRO A 138 -6.18 -26.01 17.36
CA PRO A 138 -6.96 -25.66 18.54
C PRO A 138 -6.51 -24.29 19.08
N PRO A 139 -7.42 -23.47 19.61
CA PRO A 139 -7.07 -22.16 20.16
C PRO A 139 -6.24 -22.31 21.45
N GLY A 140 -5.26 -21.44 21.63
CA GLY A 140 -4.56 -21.27 22.91
C GLY A 140 -5.46 -20.63 23.97
N LEU A 141 -5.35 -21.08 25.22
CA LEU A 141 -6.12 -20.51 26.32
C LEU A 141 -5.45 -19.22 26.84
N VAL A 142 -6.18 -18.11 26.86
CA VAL A 142 -5.79 -16.89 27.57
C VAL A 142 -6.29 -16.99 29.01
N GLY A 143 -5.38 -17.40 29.90
CA GLY A 143 -5.66 -17.65 31.32
C GLY A 143 -5.69 -16.39 32.19
N PRO A 144 -5.70 -16.55 33.53
CA PRO A 144 -5.72 -15.44 34.48
C PRO A 144 -4.56 -14.44 34.35
N GLU A 145 -3.40 -14.89 33.86
CA GLU A 145 -2.22 -14.05 33.56
C GLU A 145 -2.40 -13.17 32.31
N GLN A 146 -3.54 -13.30 31.63
CA GLN A 146 -3.90 -12.53 30.43
C GLN A 146 -3.01 -12.80 29.22
N THR A 147 -2.17 -13.84 29.24
CA THR A 147 -1.22 -14.11 28.14
C THR A 147 -1.85 -14.92 27.01
N ALA A 148 -1.78 -14.39 25.80
CA ALA A 148 -2.06 -15.06 24.53
C ALA A 148 -0.73 -15.42 23.85
N LEU A 149 -0.18 -16.59 24.20
CA LEU A 149 1.15 -17.00 23.72
C LEU A 149 1.11 -17.55 22.29
N VAL A 150 1.70 -16.81 21.35
CA VAL A 150 1.95 -17.23 19.97
C VAL A 150 3.06 -18.28 19.96
N ARG A 151 2.70 -19.45 19.44
CA ARG A 151 3.55 -20.62 19.25
C ARG A 151 3.03 -21.47 18.11
N GLU A 152 3.83 -22.41 17.61
CA GLU A 152 3.43 -23.25 16.47
C GLU A 152 2.13 -24.03 16.71
N ALA A 153 1.94 -24.55 17.94
CA ALA A 153 0.78 -25.38 18.29
C ALA A 153 -0.59 -24.68 18.17
N VAL A 154 -0.62 -23.34 18.15
CA VAL A 154 -1.85 -22.53 18.05
C VAL A 154 -1.87 -21.66 16.79
N THR A 155 -0.89 -21.86 15.90
CA THR A 155 -0.69 -21.03 14.71
C THR A 155 -0.72 -21.89 13.46
N ARG A 156 -1.25 -21.33 12.36
CA ARG A 156 -1.16 -21.96 11.04
C ARG A 156 -0.72 -20.97 9.97
N TRP A 157 -0.19 -21.51 8.89
CA TRP A 157 0.01 -20.80 7.63
C TRP A 157 -1.31 -20.72 6.85
N ARG A 158 -1.70 -19.51 6.40
CA ARG A 158 -2.87 -19.25 5.57
C ARG A 158 -2.43 -18.89 4.14
N PRO A 159 -2.32 -19.85 3.21
CA PRO A 159 -1.90 -19.58 1.83
C PRO A 159 -2.84 -18.60 1.11
N ASP A 160 -4.13 -18.67 1.40
CA ASP A 160 -5.18 -17.79 0.87
C ASP A 160 -4.96 -16.30 1.26
N LEU A 161 -4.30 -16.06 2.39
CA LEU A 161 -3.98 -14.71 2.88
C LEU A 161 -2.51 -14.36 2.69
N GLY A 162 -1.64 -15.34 2.48
CA GLY A 162 -0.19 -15.17 2.54
C GLY A 162 0.29 -14.68 3.91
N MET A 163 -0.35 -15.13 5.00
CA MET A 163 -0.06 -14.72 6.39
C MET A 163 -0.18 -15.89 7.36
N LEU A 164 0.38 -15.74 8.55
CA LEU A 164 0.09 -16.60 9.70
C LEU A 164 -1.23 -16.22 10.36
N GLU A 165 -1.90 -17.20 10.97
CA GLU A 165 -3.06 -16.98 11.83
C GLU A 165 -2.88 -17.73 13.14
N SER A 166 -2.85 -17.00 14.26
CA SER A 166 -2.82 -17.56 15.61
C SER A 166 -4.19 -17.49 16.26
N ARG A 167 -4.55 -18.54 17.00
CA ARG A 167 -5.90 -18.72 17.53
C ARG A 167 -5.93 -18.72 19.04
N PHE A 168 -6.88 -17.99 19.62
CA PHE A 168 -6.98 -17.85 21.07
C PHE A 168 -8.42 -17.89 21.59
N GLN A 169 -8.57 -18.37 22.82
CA GLN A 169 -9.83 -18.36 23.55
C GLN A 169 -9.62 -17.83 24.96
N ALA A 170 -10.39 -16.82 25.34
CA ALA A 170 -10.32 -16.24 26.69
C ALA A 170 -11.00 -17.13 27.74
N ALA A 171 -10.32 -17.34 28.86
CA ALA A 171 -10.89 -18.06 30.00
C ALA A 171 -12.09 -17.28 30.58
N PRO A 172 -13.24 -17.94 30.88
CA PRO A 172 -14.43 -17.26 31.39
C PRO A 172 -14.22 -16.42 32.65
N ALA A 173 -13.20 -16.73 33.45
CA ALA A 173 -12.85 -15.96 34.65
C ALA A 173 -12.47 -14.50 34.33
N LEU A 174 -11.87 -14.23 33.16
CA LEU A 174 -11.51 -12.87 32.74
C LEU A 174 -12.74 -11.97 32.59
N ARG A 175 -13.88 -12.52 32.13
CA ARG A 175 -15.14 -11.76 31.97
C ARG A 175 -15.64 -11.14 33.27
N ARG A 176 -15.34 -11.75 34.42
CA ARG A 176 -15.79 -11.29 35.74
C ARG A 176 -14.96 -10.13 36.28
N ARG A 177 -13.82 -9.83 35.67
CA ARG A 177 -12.96 -8.71 36.06
C ARG A 177 -13.55 -7.39 35.53
N PRO A 178 -13.25 -6.23 36.15
CA PRO A 178 -13.66 -4.95 35.58
C PRO A 178 -12.94 -4.71 34.24
N ALA A 179 -13.57 -3.97 33.32
CA ALA A 179 -12.96 -3.63 32.04
C ALA A 179 -11.73 -2.71 32.22
N ARG A 180 -11.82 -1.79 33.20
CA ARG A 180 -10.72 -0.90 33.60
C ARG A 180 -10.26 -1.24 35.01
N GLY A 181 -8.95 -1.36 35.17
CA GLY A 181 -8.30 -1.74 36.40
C GLY A 181 -8.44 -0.71 37.51
N PRO A 182 -8.16 -1.08 38.77
CA PRO A 182 -8.32 -0.19 39.92
C PRO A 182 -7.37 1.00 39.91
N MET A 183 -6.31 0.99 39.10
CA MET A 183 -5.36 2.09 38.95
C MET A 183 -5.92 3.26 38.14
N ASP A 184 -6.88 3.01 37.25
CA ASP A 184 -7.54 4.06 36.46
C ASP A 184 -8.70 4.65 37.28
N LYS A 185 -8.47 5.84 37.84
CA LYS A 185 -9.44 6.56 38.69
C LYS A 185 -10.28 7.58 37.91
N SER A 186 -10.18 7.59 36.58
CA SER A 186 -10.93 8.54 35.73
C SER A 186 -12.45 8.33 35.82
N ALA A 187 -13.21 9.39 35.52
CA ALA A 187 -14.67 9.32 35.47
C ALA A 187 -15.15 8.40 34.33
N GLU A 188 -14.39 8.39 33.23
CA GLU A 188 -14.56 7.58 32.04
C GLU A 188 -14.41 6.10 32.36
N ALA A 189 -13.36 5.71 33.10
CA ALA A 189 -13.17 4.34 33.54
C ALA A 189 -14.28 3.86 34.47
N ALA A 190 -14.70 4.70 35.41
CA ALA A 190 -15.83 4.41 36.28
C ALA A 190 -17.14 4.26 35.48
N ALA A 191 -17.37 5.10 34.47
CA ALA A 191 -18.53 5.01 33.59
C ALA A 191 -18.53 3.71 32.76
N LEU A 192 -17.40 3.37 32.15
CA LEU A 192 -17.25 2.14 31.37
C LEU A 192 -17.45 0.89 32.23
N ASN A 193 -16.83 0.84 33.41
CA ASN A 193 -17.01 -0.27 34.35
C ASN A 193 -18.49 -0.43 34.80
N ARG A 194 -19.22 0.68 35.00
CA ARG A 194 -20.67 0.62 35.30
C ARG A 194 -21.48 0.06 34.13
N LEU A 195 -21.15 0.41 32.88
CA LEU A 195 -21.82 -0.13 31.70
C LEU A 195 -21.60 -1.64 31.59
N VAL A 196 -20.37 -2.09 31.77
CA VAL A 196 -20.01 -3.52 31.72
C VAL A 196 -20.67 -4.31 32.84
N ALA A 197 -20.65 -3.80 34.08
CA ALA A 197 -21.29 -4.45 35.22
C ALA A 197 -22.81 -4.61 35.05
N ARG A 198 -23.46 -3.70 34.30
CA ARG A 198 -24.89 -3.76 33.96
C ARG A 198 -25.19 -4.60 32.71
N GLY A 199 -24.18 -5.22 32.10
CA GLY A 199 -24.32 -5.98 30.84
C GLY A 199 -24.66 -5.10 29.63
N ARG A 200 -24.51 -3.77 29.74
CA ARG A 200 -24.80 -2.82 28.65
C ARG A 200 -23.60 -2.59 27.72
N ALA A 201 -22.42 -3.07 28.09
CA ALA A 201 -21.20 -2.99 27.30
C ALA A 201 -20.46 -4.33 27.36
N ALA A 202 -19.76 -4.68 26.29
CA ALA A 202 -19.10 -5.98 26.12
C ALA A 202 -17.86 -6.15 26.99
N GLY A 203 -17.19 -5.05 27.34
CA GLY A 203 -15.84 -5.08 27.90
C GLY A 203 -14.80 -5.57 26.89
N ASN A 204 -13.56 -5.78 27.35
CA ASN A 204 -12.46 -6.29 26.53
C ASN A 204 -12.31 -7.81 26.56
N PHE A 205 -13.28 -8.53 27.13
CA PHE A 205 -13.26 -9.98 27.17
C PHE A 205 -13.18 -10.59 25.77
N GLY A 206 -12.07 -11.27 25.47
CA GLY A 206 -11.82 -11.90 24.18
C GLY A 206 -11.22 -10.97 23.12
N ASP A 207 -10.90 -9.71 23.47
CA ASP A 207 -10.04 -8.86 22.64
C ASP A 207 -8.57 -9.20 22.89
N LEU A 208 -7.73 -8.95 21.90
CA LEU A 208 -6.28 -9.07 22.00
C LEU A 208 -5.59 -7.71 21.85
N TYR A 209 -4.51 -7.54 22.59
CA TYR A 209 -3.54 -6.47 22.44
C TYR A 209 -2.20 -7.04 22.02
N ASP A 210 -1.73 -6.63 20.84
CA ASP A 210 -0.48 -7.08 20.24
C ASP A 210 0.57 -5.97 20.29
N ASN A 211 1.52 -6.10 21.23
CA ASN A 211 2.67 -5.22 21.29
C ASN A 211 3.85 -5.82 20.51
N ARG A 212 4.42 -5.03 19.59
CA ARG A 212 5.52 -5.43 18.72
C ARG A 212 6.73 -4.52 18.85
N ASP A 213 7.00 -4.03 20.05
CA ASP A 213 8.17 -3.20 20.34
C ASP A 213 9.02 -3.68 21.53
N GLY A 214 8.77 -4.90 22.01
CA GLY A 214 9.47 -5.46 23.17
C GLY A 214 9.11 -4.73 24.47
N ASP A 215 7.85 -4.36 24.63
CA ASP A 215 7.33 -3.62 25.78
C ASP A 215 7.88 -2.22 25.99
N HIS A 216 8.48 -1.64 24.96
CA HIS A 216 8.92 -0.26 24.95
C HIS A 216 7.76 0.74 25.08
N SER A 217 6.63 0.48 24.41
CA SER A 217 5.39 1.25 24.57
C SER A 217 4.18 0.35 24.83
N SER A 218 4.23 -0.38 25.95
CA SER A 218 3.16 -1.32 26.31
C SER A 218 2.00 -0.68 27.06
N LEU A 219 0.79 -1.23 26.88
CA LEU A 219 -0.30 -1.08 27.85
C LEU A 219 -0.03 -1.93 29.10
N TRP A 220 -0.55 -1.50 30.25
CA TRP A 220 -0.32 -2.19 31.51
C TRP A 220 -1.42 -3.23 31.77
N ARG A 221 -1.07 -4.50 31.92
CA ARG A 221 -2.02 -5.61 32.20
C ARG A 221 -3.02 -5.28 33.30
N ALA A 222 -2.53 -4.74 34.41
CA ALA A 222 -3.34 -4.36 35.57
C ALA A 222 -4.38 -3.26 35.26
N ALA A 223 -4.16 -2.41 34.25
CA ALA A 223 -5.10 -1.38 33.82
C ALA A 223 -6.22 -1.92 32.91
N TYR A 224 -6.02 -3.10 32.29
CA TYR A 224 -6.97 -3.72 31.36
C TYR A 224 -7.26 -5.18 31.71
N PRO A 225 -7.90 -5.48 32.86
CA PRO A 225 -7.94 -6.84 33.42
C PRO A 225 -8.62 -7.93 32.58
N GLN A 226 -9.44 -7.53 31.59
CA GLN A 226 -10.16 -8.44 30.69
C GLN A 226 -9.42 -8.74 29.38
N LEU A 227 -8.42 -7.91 29.03
CA LEU A 227 -7.73 -7.94 27.74
C LEU A 227 -6.71 -9.08 27.69
N GLY A 228 -6.60 -9.77 26.55
CA GLY A 228 -5.50 -10.71 26.29
C GLY A 228 -4.29 -9.99 25.71
N PHE A 229 -3.12 -10.17 26.30
CA PHE A 229 -1.85 -9.61 25.86
C PHE A 229 -1.10 -10.67 25.07
N VAL A 230 -0.84 -10.39 23.80
CA VAL A 230 -0.11 -11.28 22.91
C VAL A 230 1.35 -11.30 23.34
N GLU A 231 1.89 -12.50 23.50
CA GLU A 231 3.29 -12.76 23.76
C GLU A 231 3.80 -13.74 22.71
N TYR A 232 5.11 -13.77 22.47
CA TYR A 232 5.72 -14.60 21.44
C TYR A 232 6.70 -15.57 22.08
N ASP A 233 6.58 -16.87 21.78
CA ASP A 233 7.56 -17.86 22.21
C ASP A 233 8.90 -17.72 21.46
N ASP A 234 9.91 -18.46 21.91
CA ASP A 234 11.26 -18.38 21.34
C ASP A 234 11.30 -18.64 19.83
N ALA A 235 10.47 -19.58 19.33
CA ALA A 235 10.39 -19.90 17.92
C ALA A 235 9.77 -18.76 17.10
N ALA A 236 8.69 -18.15 17.60
CA ALA A 236 8.07 -16.99 17.00
C ALA A 236 9.00 -15.76 17.04
N GLN A 237 9.75 -15.60 18.14
CA GLN A 237 10.74 -14.54 18.27
C GLN A 237 11.89 -14.71 17.28
N ALA A 238 12.44 -15.92 17.16
CA ALA A 238 13.47 -16.26 16.19
C ALA A 238 12.99 -16.07 14.74
N ALA A 239 11.70 -16.27 14.48
CA ALA A 239 11.08 -15.96 13.19
C ALA A 239 10.86 -14.45 12.96
N GLY A 240 11.18 -13.58 13.93
CA GLY A 240 11.01 -12.13 13.85
C GLY A 240 9.56 -11.67 13.92
N LEU A 241 8.67 -12.47 14.51
CA LEU A 241 7.23 -12.16 14.55
C LEU A 241 6.84 -11.20 15.66
N HIS A 242 7.73 -10.82 16.57
CA HIS A 242 7.43 -10.04 17.78
C HIS A 242 7.82 -8.55 17.68
N TYR A 243 8.38 -8.10 16.55
CA TYR A 243 8.99 -6.78 16.46
C TYR A 243 8.60 -6.04 15.17
N GLY A 244 8.46 -4.71 15.27
CA GLY A 244 8.22 -3.81 14.14
C GLY A 244 6.81 -3.88 13.55
N LEU A 245 6.68 -3.36 12.33
CA LEU A 245 5.43 -3.40 11.55
C LEU A 245 4.89 -4.83 11.43
N ASN A 246 3.62 -5.03 11.79
CA ASN A 246 2.97 -6.30 11.52
C ASN A 246 2.59 -6.38 10.03
N THR A 247 3.15 -7.33 9.30
CA THR A 247 2.71 -7.69 7.95
C THR A 247 2.52 -9.20 7.77
N ARG A 248 2.68 -9.98 8.85
CA ARG A 248 2.92 -11.43 8.78
C ARG A 248 1.94 -12.28 9.58
N ILE A 249 1.26 -11.72 10.58
CA ILE A 249 0.38 -12.51 11.48
C ILE A 249 -0.97 -11.84 11.70
N LEU A 250 -2.03 -12.64 11.72
CA LEU A 250 -3.39 -12.30 12.10
C LEU A 250 -3.82 -13.14 13.30
N PHE A 251 -4.94 -12.74 13.91
CA PHE A 251 -5.55 -13.43 15.04
C PHE A 251 -7.04 -13.70 14.78
N ASP A 252 -7.60 -14.74 15.39
CA ASP A 252 -9.02 -15.09 15.24
C ASP A 252 -9.97 -14.29 16.14
N ALA A 253 -9.49 -13.18 16.70
CA ALA A 253 -10.19 -12.29 17.62
C ALA A 253 -9.96 -10.81 17.26
N PRO A 254 -10.88 -9.90 17.63
CA PRO A 254 -10.63 -8.47 17.56
C PRO A 254 -9.29 -8.14 18.19
N THR A 255 -8.43 -7.45 17.44
CA THR A 255 -7.08 -7.14 17.91
C THR A 255 -6.76 -5.69 17.63
N PHE A 256 -6.12 -5.05 18.60
CA PHE A 256 -5.45 -3.80 18.37
C PHE A 256 -4.03 -3.90 18.90
N GLY A 257 -3.14 -3.04 18.45
CA GLY A 257 -1.73 -3.19 18.81
C GLY A 257 -0.89 -2.03 18.36
N ASN A 258 0.39 -2.08 18.67
CA ASN A 258 1.34 -1.05 18.30
C ASN A 258 2.74 -1.59 18.08
N SER A 259 3.57 -0.72 17.52
CA SER A 259 5.02 -0.84 17.59
C SER A 259 5.59 0.58 17.64
N SER A 260 6.06 1.03 18.81
CA SER A 260 6.79 2.29 18.97
C SER A 260 8.26 2.17 18.53
N THR A 261 8.49 1.45 17.44
CA THR A 261 9.81 1.32 16.80
C THR A 261 9.83 2.14 15.52
N ALA A 262 11.01 2.37 14.97
CA ALA A 262 11.15 3.02 13.68
C ALA A 262 12.45 2.57 13.01
N ILE A 263 12.53 2.75 11.70
CA ILE A 263 13.80 2.65 10.98
C ILE A 263 14.49 4.00 11.22
N GLY A 264 15.30 4.10 12.28
CA GLY A 264 15.84 5.38 12.75
C GLY A 264 17.17 5.82 12.10
N GLN A 265 17.77 4.99 11.24
CA GLN A 265 19.12 5.23 10.68
C GLN A 265 19.16 5.00 9.17
N GLY A 266 20.15 5.62 8.53
CA GLY A 266 20.43 5.48 7.10
C GLY A 266 19.49 6.30 6.19
N LEU A 267 19.73 6.22 4.88
CA LEU A 267 19.00 7.00 3.87
C LEU A 267 17.51 6.67 3.79
N PHE A 268 17.12 5.48 4.26
CA PHE A 268 15.75 4.98 4.18
C PHE A 268 15.03 5.01 5.53
N TRP A 269 15.47 5.89 6.45
CA TRP A 269 14.78 6.09 7.72
C TRP A 269 13.29 6.42 7.51
N ARG A 270 12.44 5.95 8.42
CA ARG A 270 10.97 6.11 8.40
C ARG A 270 10.33 5.52 9.65
N SER A 271 9.14 6.00 10.02
CA SER A 271 8.27 5.30 10.97
C SER A 271 7.74 3.98 10.40
N GLN A 272 7.16 3.14 11.27
CA GLN A 272 6.44 1.95 10.82
C GLN A 272 5.22 2.30 9.96
N ALA A 273 4.54 3.42 10.26
CA ALA A 273 3.41 3.89 9.45
C ALA A 273 3.84 4.18 8.01
N ARG A 274 4.90 4.98 7.81
CA ARG A 274 5.40 5.28 6.46
C ARG A 274 6.06 4.06 5.80
N ALA A 275 6.70 3.17 6.58
CA ALA A 275 7.17 1.89 6.07
C ALA A 275 6.03 1.07 5.46
N ALA A 276 4.87 0.97 6.13
CA ALA A 276 3.73 0.21 5.63
C ALA A 276 3.19 0.72 4.29
N LEU A 277 3.33 2.02 4.02
CA LEU A 277 2.88 2.66 2.77
C LEU A 277 3.90 2.58 1.63
N THR A 278 5.15 2.20 1.92
CA THR A 278 6.26 2.22 0.95
C THR A 278 6.93 0.86 0.74
N THR A 279 6.67 -0.11 1.64
CA THR A 279 7.08 -1.50 1.47
C THR A 279 6.15 -2.22 0.48
N PRO A 280 6.69 -2.96 -0.50
CA PRO A 280 5.89 -3.79 -1.39
C PRO A 280 4.97 -4.74 -0.61
N GLY A 281 3.67 -4.71 -0.90
CA GLY A 281 2.66 -5.52 -0.21
C GLY A 281 2.26 -5.04 1.20
N GLY A 282 2.86 -3.96 1.72
CA GLY A 282 2.55 -3.42 3.05
C GLY A 282 1.09 -3.02 3.18
N VAL A 283 0.55 -2.23 2.25
CA VAL A 283 -0.87 -1.83 2.25
C VAL A 283 -1.83 -3.00 2.05
N ALA A 284 -1.44 -4.03 1.29
CA ALA A 284 -2.23 -5.25 1.17
C ALA A 284 -2.31 -6.01 2.51
N ALA A 285 -1.21 -6.05 3.27
CA ALA A 285 -1.21 -6.62 4.62
C ALA A 285 -2.07 -5.79 5.59
N LEU A 286 -1.98 -4.45 5.53
CA LEU A 286 -2.84 -3.56 6.31
C LEU A 286 -4.33 -3.76 5.99
N TRP A 287 -4.68 -3.94 4.71
CA TRP A 287 -6.06 -4.27 4.31
C TRP A 287 -6.52 -5.60 4.92
N ARG A 288 -5.69 -6.65 4.85
CA ARG A 288 -6.01 -7.96 5.43
C ARG A 288 -6.24 -7.87 6.93
N GLN A 289 -5.43 -7.10 7.64
CA GLN A 289 -5.63 -6.78 9.06
C GLN A 289 -6.97 -6.07 9.29
N TYR A 290 -7.24 -5.00 8.56
CA TYR A 290 -8.46 -4.22 8.70
C TYR A 290 -9.73 -5.06 8.47
N ALA A 291 -9.72 -5.90 7.43
CA ALA A 291 -10.81 -6.84 7.12
C ALA A 291 -10.93 -8.00 8.13
N ALA A 292 -9.85 -8.31 8.86
CA ALA A 292 -9.81 -9.37 9.86
C ALA A 292 -10.15 -8.89 11.29
N ASN A 293 -10.62 -7.65 11.46
CA ASN A 293 -10.89 -6.99 12.75
C ASN A 293 -9.65 -6.52 13.51
N HIS A 294 -8.57 -6.18 12.80
CA HIS A 294 -7.31 -5.69 13.38
C HIS A 294 -7.13 -4.19 13.08
N ILE A 295 -6.69 -3.42 14.07
CA ILE A 295 -6.28 -2.02 13.87
C ILE A 295 -5.02 -1.72 14.68
N TYR A 296 -3.97 -1.26 14.03
CA TYR A 296 -2.70 -0.94 14.69
C TYR A 296 -2.48 0.57 14.79
N VAL A 297 -1.78 0.97 15.85
CA VAL A 297 -1.33 2.33 16.13
C VAL A 297 0.18 2.39 15.96
N TYR A 298 0.66 3.35 15.18
CA TYR A 298 2.10 3.60 14.99
C TYR A 298 2.42 5.08 15.22
N PRO A 299 3.45 5.43 15.99
CA PRO A 299 3.93 6.81 16.05
C PRO A 299 4.45 7.30 14.69
N GLU A 300 4.26 8.58 14.39
CA GLU A 300 4.75 9.20 13.16
C GLU A 300 6.29 9.27 13.10
N HIS A 301 6.96 9.35 14.25
CA HIS A 301 8.42 9.40 14.39
C HIS A 301 9.16 10.19 13.29
N ARG A 302 9.07 11.53 13.35
CA ARG A 302 9.71 12.50 12.43
C ARG A 302 9.18 12.52 11.00
N ASP A 303 8.09 11.82 10.71
CA ASP A 303 7.41 11.86 9.42
C ASP A 303 6.42 13.02 9.31
N HIS A 304 6.08 13.69 10.41
CA HIS A 304 5.07 14.75 10.46
C HIS A 304 5.47 15.85 11.47
N ASP A 305 6.50 16.63 11.12
CA ASP A 305 7.14 17.65 11.96
C ASP A 305 7.39 18.96 11.20
N PRO A 306 7.42 20.14 11.85
CA PRO A 306 7.64 21.43 11.16
C PRO A 306 8.93 21.52 10.34
N GLY A 307 9.99 20.81 10.73
CA GLY A 307 11.27 20.82 10.02
C GLY A 307 11.26 20.09 8.68
N GLN A 308 10.35 19.12 8.48
CA GLN A 308 10.31 18.28 7.27
C GLN A 308 8.96 18.35 6.54
N GLY A 309 7.91 18.80 7.22
CA GLY A 309 6.53 18.75 6.74
C GLY A 309 5.88 17.39 6.98
N ASP A 310 4.80 17.12 6.25
CA ASP A 310 4.12 15.84 6.20
C ASP A 310 4.72 14.95 5.10
N LEU A 311 5.44 13.91 5.52
CA LEU A 311 6.14 12.97 4.65
C LEU A 311 5.31 11.73 4.28
N PHE A 312 4.07 11.62 4.77
CA PHE A 312 3.22 10.49 4.43
C PHE A 312 2.77 10.58 2.97
N PRO A 313 3.01 9.55 2.13
CA PRO A 313 2.61 9.59 0.72
C PRO A 313 1.10 9.44 0.51
N ALA A 314 0.38 8.92 1.51
CA ALA A 314 -1.03 8.60 1.43
C ALA A 314 -1.67 8.61 2.81
N LEU A 315 -2.97 8.90 2.85
CA LEU A 315 -3.82 8.58 4.00
C LEU A 315 -4.50 7.23 3.76
N THR A 316 -4.57 6.37 4.77
CA THR A 316 -5.27 5.07 4.67
C THR A 316 -6.17 4.84 5.87
N PRO A 317 -7.25 4.05 5.73
CA PRO A 317 -8.12 3.78 6.86
C PRO A 317 -7.64 2.64 7.77
N TYR A 318 -6.55 1.97 7.40
CA TYR A 318 -6.15 0.67 7.96
C TYR A 318 -5.33 0.75 9.24
N MET A 319 -4.81 1.94 9.57
CA MET A 319 -4.00 2.17 10.75
C MET A 319 -4.32 3.53 11.37
N LEU A 320 -3.92 3.70 12.62
CA LEU A 320 -3.92 4.98 13.30
C LEU A 320 -2.47 5.44 13.48
N VAL A 321 -2.25 6.74 13.34
CA VAL A 321 -0.93 7.34 13.52
C VAL A 321 -1.00 8.33 14.67
N SER A 322 -0.16 8.17 15.70
CA SER A 322 -0.02 9.17 16.77
C SER A 322 1.03 10.21 16.41
N GLN A 323 0.80 11.45 16.80
CA GLN A 323 1.81 12.51 16.73
C GLN A 323 2.88 12.26 17.80
N GLY A 324 4.16 12.20 17.40
CA GLY A 324 5.30 11.99 18.27
C GLY A 324 6.01 10.66 18.06
N SER A 325 6.74 10.23 19.09
CA SER A 325 7.59 9.03 19.08
C SER A 325 7.14 8.01 20.14
N SER A 326 8.07 7.29 20.76
CA SER A 326 7.79 6.28 21.78
C SER A 326 6.78 6.78 22.83
N SER A 327 5.83 5.92 23.20
CA SER A 327 4.74 6.24 24.15
C SER A 327 3.65 7.20 23.67
N SER A 328 3.81 7.88 22.53
CA SER A 328 2.75 8.74 21.97
C SER A 328 1.53 7.96 21.44
N ASP A 329 1.69 6.67 21.19
CA ASP A 329 0.65 5.75 20.74
C ASP A 329 -0.32 5.33 21.86
N ARG A 330 0.09 5.39 23.13
CA ARG A 330 -0.70 4.92 24.28
C ARG A 330 -2.08 5.58 24.40
N PRO A 331 -2.26 6.90 24.21
CA PRO A 331 -3.58 7.52 24.25
C PRO A 331 -4.54 6.98 23.16
N LEU A 332 -4.03 6.68 21.96
CA LEU A 332 -4.84 6.08 20.91
C LEU A 332 -5.15 4.60 21.19
N LEU A 333 -4.19 3.85 21.74
CA LEU A 333 -4.43 2.48 22.20
C LEU A 333 -5.51 2.43 23.28
N ASP A 334 -5.46 3.39 24.22
CA ASP A 334 -6.46 3.55 25.27
C ASP A 334 -7.84 3.85 24.70
N ALA A 335 -7.91 4.78 23.73
CA ALA A 335 -9.15 5.11 23.03
C ALA A 335 -9.75 3.92 22.28
N VAL A 336 -8.94 3.16 21.54
CA VAL A 336 -9.40 1.95 20.84
C VAL A 336 -9.90 0.91 21.84
N ALA A 337 -9.14 0.63 22.91
CA ALA A 337 -9.54 -0.31 23.95
C ALA A 337 -10.88 0.07 24.60
N ALA A 338 -11.07 1.36 24.91
CA ALA A 338 -12.30 1.88 25.49
C ALA A 338 -13.49 1.80 24.52
N ILE A 339 -13.30 2.13 23.23
CA ILE A 339 -14.32 1.96 22.19
C ILE A 339 -14.76 0.50 22.12
N LEU A 340 -13.82 -0.44 21.99
CA LEU A 340 -14.13 -1.87 21.90
C LEU A 340 -14.83 -2.38 23.17
N ALA A 341 -14.46 -1.88 24.34
CA ALA A 341 -15.10 -2.23 25.60
C ALA A 341 -16.52 -1.68 25.71
N ALA A 342 -16.75 -0.47 25.21
CA ALA A 342 -18.00 0.27 25.34
C ALA A 342 -19.10 -0.20 24.37
N LEU A 343 -18.72 -0.83 23.25
CA LEU A 343 -19.69 -1.46 22.34
C LEU A 343 -20.64 -2.39 23.11
N ARG A 344 -21.92 -2.35 22.76
CA ARG A 344 -22.90 -3.29 23.32
C ARG A 344 -22.53 -4.73 22.92
N PRO A 345 -22.78 -5.75 23.78
CA PRO A 345 -22.40 -7.13 23.49
C PRO A 345 -22.87 -7.60 22.11
N GLU A 346 -24.14 -7.37 21.77
CA GLU A 346 -24.73 -7.73 20.48
C GLU A 346 -24.13 -6.96 19.30
N THR A 347 -23.81 -5.67 19.48
CA THR A 347 -23.15 -4.85 18.45
C THR A 347 -21.74 -5.37 18.18
N LYS A 348 -20.96 -5.65 19.22
CA LYS A 348 -19.58 -6.16 19.07
C LYS A 348 -19.55 -7.54 18.43
N THR A 349 -20.48 -8.43 18.81
CA THR A 349 -20.62 -9.75 18.16
C THR A 349 -20.97 -9.63 16.69
N PHE A 350 -21.92 -8.74 16.34
CA PHE A 350 -22.28 -8.47 14.94
C PHE A 350 -21.08 -7.94 14.15
N LEU A 351 -20.38 -6.93 14.68
CA LEU A 351 -19.20 -6.35 14.04
C LEU A 351 -18.09 -7.39 13.81
N ARG A 352 -17.79 -8.23 14.79
CA ARG A 352 -16.79 -9.29 14.67
C ARG A 352 -17.14 -10.26 13.54
N ALA A 353 -18.39 -10.71 13.49
CA ALA A 353 -18.86 -11.67 12.49
C ALA A 353 -18.82 -11.10 11.06
N GLN A 354 -18.99 -9.77 10.92
CA GLN A 354 -18.98 -9.08 9.63
C GLN A 354 -17.59 -8.56 9.22
N GLY A 355 -16.55 -8.69 10.07
CA GLY A 355 -15.24 -8.10 9.79
C GLY A 355 -15.22 -6.57 9.88
N LEU A 356 -16.10 -5.97 10.70
CA LEU A 356 -16.35 -4.52 10.74
C LEU A 356 -15.85 -3.84 12.02
N ILE A 357 -15.11 -4.54 12.90
CA ILE A 357 -14.57 -3.94 14.13
C ILE A 357 -13.62 -2.78 13.81
N ALA A 358 -12.60 -3.00 12.98
CA ALA A 358 -11.60 -1.98 12.68
C ALA A 358 -12.20 -0.75 11.97
N PRO A 359 -13.05 -0.92 10.93
CA PRO A 359 -13.76 0.22 10.34
C PRO A 359 -14.61 1.02 11.31
N THR A 360 -15.33 0.32 12.20
CA THR A 360 -16.21 0.97 13.17
C THR A 360 -15.42 1.68 14.26
N ALA A 361 -14.33 1.09 14.75
CA ALA A 361 -13.43 1.73 15.71
C ALA A 361 -12.82 3.01 15.12
N GLN A 362 -12.40 2.95 13.86
CA GLN A 362 -11.86 4.12 13.17
C GLN A 362 -12.91 5.23 13.01
N MET A 363 -14.13 4.88 12.59
CA MET A 363 -15.25 5.81 12.48
C MET A 363 -15.56 6.47 13.83
N LEU A 364 -15.72 5.68 14.89
CA LEU A 364 -16.06 6.17 16.23
C LEU A 364 -14.96 7.07 16.80
N LEU A 365 -13.69 6.72 16.61
CA LEU A 365 -12.58 7.55 17.05
C LEU A 365 -12.57 8.89 16.31
N ARG A 366 -12.53 8.86 14.98
CA ARG A 366 -12.35 10.06 14.13
C ARG A 366 -13.53 11.02 14.24
N ARG A 367 -14.76 10.52 14.38
CA ARG A 367 -15.98 11.34 14.52
C ARG A 367 -16.12 12.00 15.89
N ASN A 368 -15.39 11.54 16.90
CA ASN A 368 -15.46 12.06 18.26
C ASN A 368 -14.17 12.77 18.70
N LEU A 369 -13.28 13.11 17.76
CA LEU A 369 -12.16 14.01 18.05
C LEU A 369 -12.68 15.38 18.48
N THR A 370 -11.91 16.09 19.31
CA THR A 370 -12.23 17.45 19.74
C THR A 370 -12.19 18.44 18.58
N THR A 371 -11.44 18.15 17.52
CA THR A 371 -11.37 18.89 16.26
C THR A 371 -12.62 18.69 15.37
N ALA A 372 -13.44 17.67 15.64
CA ALA A 372 -14.66 17.37 14.90
C ALA A 372 -15.89 17.32 15.84
N PRO A 373 -16.32 18.45 16.41
CA PRO A 373 -17.42 18.50 17.37
C PRO A 373 -18.79 18.23 16.71
N ALA A 374 -18.98 18.59 15.44
CA ALA A 374 -20.24 18.38 14.73
C ALA A 374 -20.15 17.26 13.69
N GLU A 375 -21.30 16.67 13.35
CA GLU A 375 -21.38 15.59 12.34
C GLU A 375 -20.81 15.98 10.98
N LYS A 376 -21.04 17.23 10.54
CA LYS A 376 -20.50 17.72 9.26
C LYS A 376 -18.97 17.76 9.24
N ASP A 377 -18.32 17.94 10.39
CA ASP A 377 -16.87 18.06 10.51
C ASP A 377 -16.18 16.72 10.24
N TYR A 378 -16.89 15.61 10.47
CA TYR A 378 -16.44 14.25 10.14
C TYR A 378 -16.09 14.08 8.65
N LEU A 379 -16.75 14.85 7.77
CA LEU A 379 -16.56 14.80 6.33
C LEU A 379 -15.48 15.76 5.82
N THR A 380 -14.66 16.32 6.72
CA THR A 380 -13.63 17.34 6.43
C THR A 380 -12.26 16.93 6.96
N ALA A 381 -11.21 17.67 6.60
CA ALA A 381 -9.85 17.47 7.11
C ALA A 381 -9.76 17.43 8.65
N ALA A 382 -10.68 18.10 9.35
CA ALA A 382 -10.65 18.24 10.80
C ALA A 382 -10.76 16.89 11.54
N ALA A 383 -11.51 15.94 10.98
CA ALA A 383 -11.61 14.58 11.52
C ALA A 383 -10.52 13.64 10.97
N TRP A 384 -9.79 14.04 9.93
CA TRP A 384 -8.86 13.19 9.18
C TRP A 384 -7.42 13.72 9.12
N PRO A 385 -6.79 14.12 10.26
CA PRO A 385 -5.37 14.47 10.25
C PRO A 385 -4.49 13.24 9.96
N SER A 386 -3.31 13.49 9.38
CA SER A 386 -2.29 12.44 9.11
C SER A 386 -1.84 11.75 10.39
N ALA A 387 -1.55 12.53 11.44
CA ALA A 387 -1.22 12.07 12.78
C ALA A 387 -2.17 12.70 13.82
N ILE A 388 -2.58 11.94 14.83
CA ILE A 388 -3.51 12.38 15.88
C ILE A 388 -2.72 12.72 17.15
N GLU A 389 -2.94 13.91 17.68
CA GLU A 389 -2.40 14.35 18.97
C GLU A 389 -3.27 13.80 20.12
N ALA A 390 -2.66 13.56 21.28
CA ALA A 390 -3.36 12.99 22.43
C ALA A 390 -4.51 13.90 22.92
N GLU A 391 -4.29 15.21 22.80
CA GLU A 391 -5.21 16.29 23.18
C GLU A 391 -6.47 16.33 22.29
N MET A 392 -6.42 15.67 21.12
CA MET A 392 -7.58 15.56 20.25
C MET A 392 -8.59 14.49 20.71
N ILE A 393 -8.22 13.64 21.67
CA ILE A 393 -9.01 12.48 22.10
C ILE A 393 -9.98 12.89 23.21
N ASP A 394 -11.28 12.78 22.91
CA ASP A 394 -12.35 12.84 23.91
C ASP A 394 -12.88 11.42 24.21
N LEU A 395 -12.28 10.80 25.23
CA LEU A 395 -12.60 9.42 25.60
C LEU A 395 -14.06 9.25 26.05
N GLY A 396 -14.61 10.23 26.74
CA GLY A 396 -16.00 10.22 27.19
C GLY A 396 -16.99 10.20 26.03
N ARG A 397 -16.79 11.06 25.02
CA ARG A 397 -17.59 11.06 23.79
C ARG A 397 -17.45 9.75 23.02
N MET A 398 -16.25 9.20 22.92
CA MET A 398 -16.02 7.92 22.25
C MET A 398 -16.74 6.75 22.94
N ILE A 399 -16.68 6.66 24.28
CA ILE A 399 -17.41 5.64 25.06
C ILE A 399 -18.91 5.78 24.85
N ALA A 400 -19.45 7.02 24.92
CA ALA A 400 -20.87 7.27 24.74
C ALA A 400 -21.35 6.89 23.33
N ALA A 401 -20.62 7.31 22.28
CA ALA A 401 -20.95 6.99 20.90
C ALA A 401 -20.87 5.48 20.61
N ALA A 402 -19.85 4.79 21.13
CA ALA A 402 -19.70 3.34 20.99
C ALA A 402 -20.86 2.58 21.67
N ASN A 403 -21.30 3.01 22.85
CA ASN A 403 -22.39 2.35 23.57
C ASN A 403 -23.77 2.65 22.94
N ALA A 404 -23.92 3.79 22.26
CA ALA A 404 -25.14 4.15 21.54
C ALA A 404 -25.32 3.34 20.24
N LEU A 405 -24.23 2.89 19.61
CA LEU A 405 -24.28 2.19 18.33
C LEU A 405 -25.00 0.83 18.42
N THR A 406 -26.05 0.67 17.63
CA THR A 406 -26.80 -0.59 17.53
C THR A 406 -26.37 -1.44 16.32
N PRO A 407 -26.56 -2.79 16.34
CA PRO A 407 -26.24 -3.63 15.18
C PRO A 407 -26.89 -3.13 13.90
N GLY A 408 -28.17 -2.72 14.00
CA GLY A 408 -28.98 -2.24 12.89
C GLY A 408 -28.57 -0.88 12.32
N GLU A 409 -27.57 -0.20 12.90
CA GLU A 409 -27.06 1.10 12.44
C GLU A 409 -25.61 1.03 11.97
N VAL A 410 -24.93 -0.09 12.18
CA VAL A 410 -23.55 -0.31 11.74
C VAL A 410 -23.44 -0.02 10.23
N PRO A 411 -22.60 0.93 9.80
CA PRO A 411 -22.40 1.22 8.39
C PRO A 411 -21.52 0.15 7.73
N PRO A 412 -21.58 0.02 6.39
CA PRO A 412 -20.67 -0.86 5.67
C PRO A 412 -19.24 -0.32 5.67
N MET A 413 -18.30 -1.14 5.23
CA MET A 413 -16.95 -0.70 4.88
C MET A 413 -16.95 -0.08 3.48
N ALA A 414 -16.55 1.19 3.37
CA ALA A 414 -16.36 1.85 2.09
C ALA A 414 -15.20 1.19 1.32
N ARG A 415 -15.36 1.03 0.00
CA ARG A 415 -14.35 0.50 -0.90
C ARG A 415 -14.43 1.13 -2.29
N PHE A 416 -13.31 1.15 -3.01
CA PHE A 416 -13.23 1.45 -4.43
C PHE A 416 -13.50 0.20 -5.27
N GLY A 417 -14.11 0.39 -6.43
CA GLY A 417 -14.30 -0.63 -7.47
C GLY A 417 -13.24 -0.55 -8.57
N GLY A 418 -12.21 0.28 -8.37
CA GLY A 418 -11.19 0.62 -9.34
C GLY A 418 -11.03 2.13 -9.52
N VAL A 419 -9.90 2.50 -10.12
CA VAL A 419 -9.59 3.86 -10.53
C VAL A 419 -9.25 3.82 -12.01
N GLU A 420 -10.01 4.55 -12.82
CA GLU A 420 -9.66 4.76 -14.23
C GLU A 420 -8.76 5.97 -14.34
N GLU A 421 -7.67 5.86 -15.08
CA GLU A 421 -6.65 6.88 -15.22
C GLU A 421 -6.55 7.30 -16.67
N ALA A 422 -6.63 8.60 -16.95
CA ALA A 422 -6.34 9.10 -18.28
C ALA A 422 -4.82 9.09 -18.50
N ILE A 423 -4.34 8.10 -19.26
CA ILE A 423 -2.95 8.01 -19.69
C ILE A 423 -2.78 8.89 -20.94
N PRO A 424 -1.91 9.92 -20.91
CA PRO A 424 -1.64 10.75 -22.08
C PRO A 424 -1.07 9.91 -23.24
N ALA A 425 -1.46 10.23 -24.48
CA ALA A 425 -1.01 9.50 -25.67
C ALA A 425 0.51 9.57 -25.90
N LEU A 426 1.16 10.65 -25.43
CA LEU A 426 2.59 10.74 -25.25
C LEU A 426 2.84 10.99 -23.77
N GLY A 427 3.35 9.98 -23.05
CA GLY A 427 3.80 10.20 -21.68
C GLY A 427 5.00 11.14 -21.73
N LEU A 428 4.85 12.38 -21.28
CA LEU A 428 5.95 13.33 -21.15
C LEU A 428 6.84 12.86 -19.98
N PHE A 429 7.80 12.02 -20.38
CA PHE A 429 8.19 10.75 -19.76
C PHE A 429 8.42 10.78 -18.26
N ALA A 430 7.68 9.90 -17.58
CA ALA A 430 8.11 9.32 -16.31
C ALA A 430 9.49 8.69 -16.49
N ASP A 431 10.26 8.72 -15.42
CA ASP A 431 11.54 8.07 -15.14
C ASP A 431 11.52 6.52 -15.28
N GLY A 432 10.67 5.95 -16.12
CA GLY A 432 10.43 4.51 -16.21
C GLY A 432 9.75 3.92 -14.98
N LEU A 433 9.37 4.74 -14.00
CA LEU A 433 8.70 4.31 -12.79
C LEU A 433 7.18 4.42 -12.91
N SER A 434 6.51 3.53 -12.21
CA SER A 434 5.06 3.56 -12.06
C SER A 434 4.61 4.80 -11.29
N GLU A 435 3.51 5.42 -11.73
CA GLU A 435 2.77 6.39 -10.91
C GLU A 435 1.87 5.67 -9.89
N THR A 436 1.61 4.37 -10.02
CA THR A 436 0.94 3.57 -8.99
C THR A 436 1.88 3.32 -7.83
N LEU A 437 1.55 3.86 -6.65
CA LEU A 437 2.23 3.47 -5.39
C LEU A 437 1.62 2.18 -4.85
N PHE A 438 0.29 2.16 -4.72
CA PHE A 438 -0.47 0.95 -4.39
C PHE A 438 -1.95 1.11 -4.75
N ASP A 439 -2.61 -0.04 -4.90
CA ASP A 439 -4.05 -0.18 -4.98
C ASP A 439 -4.53 -1.17 -3.91
N SER A 440 -5.59 -0.82 -3.20
CA SER A 440 -6.27 -1.71 -2.26
C SER A 440 -7.75 -1.33 -2.16
N PRO A 441 -8.61 -2.22 -1.63
CA PRO A 441 -10.05 -1.98 -1.62
C PRO A 441 -10.48 -0.64 -0.99
N ALA A 442 -9.92 -0.19 0.13
CA ALA A 442 -10.28 1.08 0.76
C ALA A 442 -9.16 2.15 0.77
N ALA A 443 -8.03 1.92 0.07
CA ALA A 443 -6.96 2.90 -0.07
C ALA A 443 -6.25 2.77 -1.42
N VAL A 444 -6.16 3.88 -2.16
CA VAL A 444 -5.48 3.96 -3.46
C VAL A 444 -4.50 5.13 -3.43
N ALA A 445 -3.27 4.92 -3.88
CA ALA A 445 -2.27 5.98 -3.89
C ALA A 445 -1.50 6.06 -5.21
N ARG A 446 -1.23 7.29 -5.63
CA ARG A 446 -0.46 7.64 -6.82
C ARG A 446 0.69 8.59 -6.48
N VAL A 447 1.74 8.54 -7.29
CA VAL A 447 2.88 9.44 -7.27
C VAL A 447 2.89 10.21 -8.58
N ALA A 448 2.83 11.53 -8.52
CA ALA A 448 2.93 12.39 -9.69
C ALA A 448 4.39 12.40 -10.20
N ARG A 449 4.67 11.69 -11.29
CA ARG A 449 6.01 11.58 -11.91
C ARG A 449 6.10 12.22 -13.27
N ARG A 450 5.01 12.18 -14.05
CA ARG A 450 4.94 12.74 -15.39
C ARG A 450 5.05 14.27 -15.38
N ALA A 451 5.59 14.82 -16.46
CA ALA A 451 5.79 16.27 -16.59
C ALA A 451 4.51 17.02 -17.00
N ASP A 452 3.54 16.34 -17.62
CA ASP A 452 2.29 16.93 -18.08
C ASP A 452 1.12 16.74 -17.12
N GLY A 453 0.54 17.87 -16.69
CA GLY A 453 -0.75 17.91 -16.03
C GLY A 453 -1.89 18.22 -17.01
N PRO A 454 -3.15 18.18 -16.55
CA PRO A 454 -3.58 17.74 -15.21
C PRO A 454 -3.76 16.23 -15.12
N TRP A 455 -3.61 15.68 -13.91
CA TRP A 455 -3.91 14.28 -13.60
C TRP A 455 -5.42 14.10 -13.52
N ARG A 456 -5.94 13.13 -14.29
CA ARG A 456 -7.38 12.89 -14.42
C ARG A 456 -7.71 11.45 -14.05
N TYR A 457 -8.65 11.33 -13.13
CA TYR A 457 -9.11 10.06 -12.58
C TYR A 457 -10.64 9.97 -12.64
N VAL A 458 -11.15 8.76 -12.82
CA VAL A 458 -12.52 8.41 -12.43
C VAL A 458 -12.43 7.45 -11.27
N LEU A 459 -12.82 7.93 -10.10
CA LEU A 459 -12.91 7.12 -8.89
C LEU A 459 -14.28 6.46 -8.83
N ARG A 460 -14.34 5.15 -8.58
CA ARG A 460 -15.61 4.41 -8.50
C ARG A 460 -15.75 3.77 -7.13
N ALA A 461 -16.92 3.90 -6.53
CA ALA A 461 -17.33 3.08 -5.41
C ALA A 461 -17.39 1.61 -5.86
N GLY A 462 -16.88 0.71 -5.02
CA GLY A 462 -17.00 -0.72 -5.26
C GLY A 462 -18.42 -1.21 -5.05
N GLU A 463 -18.63 -2.50 -5.23
CA GLU A 463 -19.90 -3.13 -4.86
C GLU A 463 -20.05 -3.04 -3.35
N ILE A 464 -20.80 -2.11 -2.80
CA ILE A 464 -20.94 -1.98 -1.34
C ILE A 464 -22.37 -2.33 -0.97
N ALA A 465 -22.52 -3.26 -0.03
CA ALA A 465 -23.79 -3.63 0.57
C ALA A 465 -23.78 -3.23 2.04
N ASP A 466 -24.86 -2.62 2.52
CA ASP A 466 -25.06 -2.41 3.94
C ASP A 466 -25.24 -3.76 4.64
N PRO A 467 -24.59 -4.01 5.79
CA PRO A 467 -24.71 -5.28 6.49
C PRO A 467 -26.13 -5.54 7.06
N ASN A 468 -26.99 -4.52 7.08
CA ASN A 468 -28.40 -4.60 7.48
C ASN A 468 -29.36 -4.34 6.30
N GLY A 469 -28.88 -4.32 5.06
CA GLY A 469 -29.71 -4.12 3.87
C GLY A 469 -30.27 -2.69 3.70
N ARG A 470 -29.75 -1.70 4.43
CA ARG A 470 -30.19 -0.31 4.31
C ARG A 470 -29.76 0.34 2.98
N PRO A 471 -30.54 1.31 2.46
CA PRO A 471 -30.14 2.06 1.27
C PRO A 471 -28.90 2.93 1.54
N LEU A 472 -27.98 2.94 0.58
CA LEU A 472 -26.70 3.63 0.70
C LEU A 472 -26.69 4.95 -0.07
N ARG A 473 -26.08 5.97 0.53
CA ARG A 473 -25.71 7.24 -0.11
C ARG A 473 -24.19 7.39 -0.12
N PHE A 474 -23.65 7.94 -1.20
CA PHE A 474 -22.21 8.08 -1.41
C PHE A 474 -21.82 9.56 -1.35
N HIS A 475 -20.79 9.87 -0.58
CA HIS A 475 -20.34 11.24 -0.35
C HIS A 475 -18.85 11.35 -0.66
N TRP A 476 -18.53 12.04 -1.77
CA TRP A 476 -17.17 12.33 -2.19
C TRP A 476 -16.69 13.66 -1.63
N ARG A 477 -15.50 13.70 -1.01
CA ARG A 477 -14.94 14.90 -0.36
C ARG A 477 -13.46 15.04 -0.64
N VAL A 478 -13.01 16.25 -0.94
CA VAL A 478 -11.58 16.59 -0.86
C VAL A 478 -11.27 16.84 0.61
N LEU A 479 -10.40 16.01 1.20
CA LEU A 479 -9.93 16.18 2.58
C LEU A 479 -8.67 17.03 2.61
N ARG A 480 -7.85 16.95 1.56
CA ARG A 480 -6.61 17.70 1.43
C ARG A 480 -6.36 18.04 -0.03
N GLY A 481 -5.98 19.28 -0.31
CA GLY A 481 -5.76 19.80 -1.65
C GLY A 481 -5.99 21.30 -1.67
N ASP A 482 -5.35 22.00 -2.60
CA ASP A 482 -5.70 23.38 -2.89
C ASP A 482 -6.96 23.41 -3.77
N PRO A 483 -8.06 24.05 -3.34
CA PRO A 483 -9.28 24.17 -4.13
C PRO A 483 -9.09 24.82 -5.51
N ALA A 484 -8.05 25.64 -5.70
CA ALA A 484 -7.73 26.23 -7.01
C ALA A 484 -7.21 25.20 -8.02
N HIS A 485 -6.65 24.09 -7.54
CA HIS A 485 -5.95 23.09 -8.35
C HIS A 485 -6.61 21.71 -8.30
N VAL A 486 -7.55 21.48 -7.40
CA VAL A 486 -8.23 20.18 -7.21
C VAL A 486 -9.72 20.32 -7.49
N ARG A 487 -10.20 19.65 -8.55
CA ARG A 487 -11.59 19.65 -8.98
C ARG A 487 -12.18 18.25 -8.86
N LEU A 488 -13.20 18.10 -8.00
CA LEU A 488 -13.90 16.84 -7.75
C LEU A 488 -15.38 16.98 -8.12
N THR A 489 -15.82 16.20 -9.09
CA THR A 489 -17.21 16.24 -9.60
C THR A 489 -17.85 14.86 -9.47
N PRO A 490 -18.72 14.65 -8.45
CA PRO A 490 -19.53 13.43 -8.35
C PRO A 490 -20.42 13.25 -9.59
N ARG A 491 -20.60 12.01 -10.04
CA ARG A 491 -21.59 11.67 -11.09
C ARG A 491 -23.00 11.61 -10.51
N GLU A 492 -24.00 11.58 -11.39
CA GLU A 492 -25.43 11.66 -11.05
C GLU A 492 -25.87 10.61 -10.01
N ASP A 493 -25.40 9.38 -10.11
CA ASP A 493 -25.72 8.29 -9.18
C ASP A 493 -24.91 8.32 -7.86
N GLY A 494 -23.96 9.25 -7.75
CA GLY A 494 -23.02 9.36 -6.63
C GLY A 494 -22.02 8.20 -6.50
N ARG A 495 -22.08 7.15 -7.33
CA ARG A 495 -21.20 5.98 -7.22
C ARG A 495 -19.85 6.18 -7.88
N ALA A 496 -19.66 7.27 -8.60
CA ALA A 496 -18.37 7.66 -9.15
C ALA A 496 -18.14 9.15 -9.02
N ALA A 497 -16.88 9.56 -9.07
CA ALA A 497 -16.49 10.97 -9.17
C ALA A 497 -15.35 11.15 -10.17
N ALA A 498 -15.47 12.18 -11.01
CA ALA A 498 -14.35 12.65 -11.82
C ALA A 498 -13.47 13.54 -10.95
N LEU A 499 -12.16 13.27 -10.96
CA LEU A 499 -11.15 14.02 -10.21
C LEU A 499 -10.11 14.53 -11.19
N GLU A 500 -9.90 15.84 -11.19
CA GLU A 500 -8.84 16.51 -11.93
C GLU A 500 -7.95 17.27 -10.95
N ILE A 501 -6.63 17.04 -11.05
CA ILE A 501 -5.63 17.64 -10.17
C ILE A 501 -4.56 18.30 -11.06
N ASP A 502 -4.39 19.60 -10.91
CA ASP A 502 -3.27 20.33 -11.53
C ASP A 502 -1.97 20.08 -10.77
N TRP A 503 -0.83 20.48 -11.35
CA TRP A 503 0.42 20.43 -10.62
C TRP A 503 0.38 21.35 -9.39
N LEU A 504 0.84 20.83 -8.27
CA LEU A 504 0.88 21.52 -6.98
C LEU A 504 2.32 21.65 -6.49
N ALA A 505 2.72 22.88 -6.17
CA ALA A 505 3.86 23.11 -5.29
C ALA A 505 3.52 22.71 -3.84
N PRO A 506 4.50 22.47 -2.96
CA PRO A 506 4.23 22.28 -1.54
C PRO A 506 3.43 23.46 -0.95
N TYR A 507 2.45 23.15 -0.10
CA TYR A 507 1.51 24.11 0.49
C TYR A 507 1.19 23.75 1.96
N PRO A 508 0.61 24.65 2.77
CA PRO A 508 0.28 24.37 4.16
C PRO A 508 -0.74 23.22 4.33
N ALA A 509 -0.51 22.32 5.30
CA ALA A 509 -1.45 21.23 5.57
C ALA A 509 -2.73 21.75 6.25
N PRO A 510 -3.94 21.36 5.80
CA PRO A 510 -5.20 21.97 6.29
C PRO A 510 -5.44 21.90 7.80
N SER A 511 -5.07 20.80 8.46
CA SER A 511 -5.26 20.60 9.90
C SER A 511 -4.07 21.07 10.75
N ARG A 512 -2.94 21.38 10.11
CA ARG A 512 -1.67 21.78 10.74
C ARG A 512 -0.95 22.75 9.79
N PRO A 513 -1.42 24.02 9.68
CA PRO A 513 -0.91 24.96 8.69
C PRO A 513 0.55 25.37 8.94
N ASP A 514 1.11 25.02 10.10
CA ASP A 514 2.54 25.10 10.42
C ASP A 514 3.39 24.06 9.67
N LEU A 515 2.77 23.03 9.08
CA LEU A 515 3.42 21.99 8.30
C LEU A 515 3.22 22.22 6.80
N THR A 516 4.22 21.84 6.01
CA THR A 516 4.09 21.78 4.55
C THR A 516 3.69 20.38 4.11
N THR A 517 2.88 20.30 3.06
CA THR A 517 2.50 19.04 2.41
C THR A 517 2.46 19.24 0.90
N ASN A 518 2.57 18.13 0.18
CA ASN A 518 2.60 18.02 -1.27
C ASN A 518 1.66 16.89 -1.75
N ARG A 519 0.67 16.53 -0.90
CA ARG A 519 -0.27 15.44 -1.12
C ARG A 519 -1.69 15.97 -1.27
N VAL A 520 -2.48 15.38 -2.15
CA VAL A 520 -3.93 15.57 -2.26
C VAL A 520 -4.61 14.32 -1.72
N ASP A 521 -5.66 14.46 -0.92
CA ASP A 521 -6.47 13.36 -0.39
C ASP A 521 -7.95 13.56 -0.73
N VAL A 522 -8.58 12.53 -1.29
CA VAL A 522 -10.01 12.46 -1.60
C VAL A 522 -10.62 11.26 -0.90
N ALA A 523 -11.76 11.46 -0.26
CA ALA A 523 -12.48 10.44 0.50
C ALA A 523 -13.83 10.10 -0.14
N LEU A 524 -14.16 8.81 -0.11
CA LEU A 524 -15.50 8.28 -0.34
C LEU A 524 -16.07 7.82 1.00
N PHE A 525 -17.06 8.54 1.52
CA PHE A 525 -17.87 8.11 2.66
C PHE A 525 -19.16 7.45 2.17
N VAL A 526 -19.59 6.40 2.86
CA VAL A 526 -20.86 5.72 2.60
C VAL A 526 -21.78 5.95 3.79
N HIS A 527 -23.01 6.39 3.54
CA HIS A 527 -23.99 6.64 4.59
C HIS A 527 -25.18 5.69 4.43
N ASN A 528 -25.46 4.90 5.47
CA ASN A 528 -26.55 3.90 5.44
C ASN A 528 -27.91 4.44 5.92
N GLY A 529 -28.02 5.75 6.10
CA GLY A 529 -29.22 6.40 6.65
C GLY A 529 -29.18 6.61 8.16
N ALA A 530 -28.26 5.98 8.88
CA ALA A 530 -28.04 6.20 10.31
C ALA A 530 -26.61 6.69 10.63
N GLN A 531 -25.60 6.10 9.99
CA GLN A 531 -24.20 6.38 10.25
C GLN A 531 -23.42 6.56 8.93
N TYR A 532 -22.40 7.40 8.96
CA TYR A 532 -21.34 7.42 7.96
C TYR A 532 -20.33 6.30 8.24
N SER A 533 -19.85 5.62 7.21
CA SER A 533 -18.72 4.71 7.30
C SER A 533 -17.41 5.45 7.55
N ALA A 534 -16.39 4.72 8.00
CA ALA A 534 -15.02 5.07 7.65
C ALA A 534 -14.87 5.18 6.10
N PRO A 535 -14.10 6.14 5.57
CA PRO A 535 -13.99 6.39 4.15
C PRO A 535 -13.02 5.42 3.48
N ALA A 536 -13.24 5.19 2.19
CA ALA A 536 -12.16 4.77 1.29
C ALA A 536 -11.39 6.02 0.83
N LEU A 537 -10.06 5.93 0.73
CA LEU A 537 -9.18 7.09 0.53
C LEU A 537 -8.34 6.97 -0.74
N PHE A 538 -8.37 8.02 -1.56
CA PHE A 538 -7.48 8.21 -2.70
C PHE A 538 -6.46 9.29 -2.38
N SER A 539 -5.18 9.04 -2.62
CA SER A 539 -4.10 10.02 -2.46
C SER A 539 -3.25 10.18 -3.72
N LEU A 540 -2.85 11.42 -4.03
CA LEU A 540 -1.83 11.74 -5.03
C LEU A 540 -0.74 12.58 -4.37
N VAL A 541 0.52 12.13 -4.42
CA VAL A 541 1.66 12.86 -3.87
C VAL A 541 2.58 13.39 -4.97
N PHE A 542 2.98 14.65 -4.85
CA PHE A 542 3.93 15.34 -5.73
C PHE A 542 5.34 15.31 -5.16
N SER A 543 6.38 15.36 -5.99
CA SER A 543 7.75 15.49 -5.45
C SER A 543 7.95 16.89 -4.85
N PRO A 544 8.50 17.01 -3.62
CA PRO A 544 8.83 18.31 -3.05
C PRO A 544 10.17 18.86 -3.61
N LYS A 545 10.88 18.07 -4.42
CA LYS A 545 12.16 18.42 -5.08
C LYS A 545 11.99 18.71 -6.57
N GLN A 546 10.90 19.36 -6.94
CA GLN A 546 10.61 19.63 -8.34
C GLN A 546 10.10 21.05 -8.51
N THR A 547 10.76 21.81 -9.37
CA THR A 547 10.30 23.13 -9.81
C THR A 547 9.77 23.01 -11.23
N ARG A 548 8.57 23.54 -11.48
CA ARG A 548 7.97 23.58 -12.82
C ARG A 548 7.68 25.00 -13.24
N VAL A 549 7.93 25.29 -14.51
CA VAL A 549 7.53 26.54 -15.16
C VAL A 549 6.50 26.19 -16.21
N HIS A 550 5.39 26.94 -16.23
CA HIS A 550 4.33 26.79 -17.22
C HIS A 550 4.16 28.09 -18.01
N ASP A 551 3.62 28.01 -19.22
CA ASP A 551 3.19 29.19 -19.97
C ASP A 551 1.77 29.63 -19.62
N ALA A 552 1.30 30.70 -20.27
CA ALA A 552 -0.05 31.24 -20.06
C ALA A 552 -1.17 30.28 -20.45
N ALA A 553 -0.89 29.26 -21.27
CA ALA A 553 -1.84 28.21 -21.65
C ALA A 553 -1.75 26.98 -20.72
N GLY A 554 -0.92 27.03 -19.66
CA GLY A 554 -0.72 25.95 -18.70
C GLY A 554 0.19 24.84 -19.20
N ARG A 555 0.86 24.99 -20.35
CA ARG A 555 1.80 23.98 -20.87
C ARG A 555 3.11 24.06 -20.10
N VAL A 556 3.70 22.91 -19.80
CA VAL A 556 4.98 22.84 -19.10
C VAL A 556 6.12 23.33 -20.01
N LEU A 557 6.83 24.36 -19.58
CA LEU A 557 8.00 24.91 -20.27
C LEU A 557 9.30 24.31 -19.76
N SER A 558 9.41 24.09 -18.45
CA SER A 558 10.55 23.37 -17.89
C SER A 558 10.23 22.66 -16.60
N VAL A 559 10.97 21.59 -16.35
CA VAL A 559 10.97 20.84 -15.10
C VAL A 559 12.40 20.71 -14.63
N ASP A 560 12.70 21.23 -13.45
CA ASP A 560 13.99 21.05 -12.78
C ASP A 560 13.84 20.03 -11.64
N TYR A 561 14.59 18.93 -11.74
CA TYR A 561 14.61 17.88 -10.71
C TYR A 561 15.80 18.03 -9.74
N ALA A 562 16.70 18.97 -10.01
CA ALA A 562 17.93 19.20 -9.27
C ALA A 562 18.08 20.68 -8.88
N ASP A 563 16.95 21.37 -8.68
CA ASP A 563 16.91 22.79 -8.33
C ASP A 563 17.76 23.04 -7.07
N PRO A 564 18.83 23.86 -7.18
CA PRO A 564 19.70 24.18 -6.04
C PRO A 564 18.94 24.75 -4.84
N ALA A 565 17.82 25.46 -5.06
CA ALA A 565 16.98 26.01 -4.00
C ALA A 565 16.28 24.91 -3.17
N LEU A 566 16.04 23.74 -3.76
CA LEU A 566 15.37 22.60 -3.12
C LEU A 566 16.36 21.54 -2.61
N LYS A 567 17.67 21.79 -2.66
CA LYS A 567 18.70 20.81 -2.27
C LYS A 567 18.52 20.29 -0.83
N ALA A 568 18.17 21.19 0.09
CA ALA A 568 18.00 20.89 1.52
C ALA A 568 16.63 20.31 1.87
N VAL A 569 15.64 20.41 0.98
CA VAL A 569 14.32 19.82 1.19
C VAL A 569 14.48 18.30 1.26
N TYR A 570 13.70 17.62 2.11
CA TYR A 570 13.72 16.17 2.15
C TYR A 570 12.69 15.61 1.14
N ALA A 571 13.04 14.51 0.47
CA ALA A 571 12.10 13.69 -0.29
C ALA A 571 12.41 12.23 0.00
N ASP A 572 11.39 11.40 0.26
CA ASP A 572 11.60 9.98 0.56
C ASP A 572 12.25 9.29 -0.66
N PRO A 573 13.49 8.79 -0.55
CA PRO A 573 14.20 8.21 -1.68
C PRO A 573 13.59 6.90 -2.19
N MET A 574 12.70 6.25 -1.43
CA MET A 574 11.93 5.09 -1.93
C MET A 574 10.79 5.49 -2.87
N ILE A 575 10.25 6.70 -2.70
CA ILE A 575 9.16 7.23 -3.52
C ILE A 575 9.73 8.11 -4.64
N PHE A 576 10.69 8.96 -4.32
CA PHE A 576 11.31 9.91 -5.22
C PHE A 576 12.83 9.65 -5.33
N PRO A 577 13.25 8.61 -6.06
CA PRO A 577 14.67 8.43 -6.38
C PRO A 577 15.25 9.69 -7.05
N ALA A 578 16.49 10.00 -6.71
CA ALA A 578 17.14 11.24 -7.14
C ALA A 578 17.26 11.31 -8.68
N ARG A 579 17.09 12.52 -9.20
CA ARG A 579 17.32 12.89 -10.60
C ARG A 579 18.21 14.12 -10.60
N ASP A 580 19.15 14.20 -11.54
CA ASP A 580 20.20 15.21 -11.58
C ASP A 580 20.15 16.08 -12.85
N TRP A 581 18.97 16.23 -13.43
CA TRP A 581 18.78 16.97 -14.69
C TRP A 581 17.62 17.95 -14.66
N ARG A 582 17.63 18.87 -15.62
CA ARG A 582 16.54 19.78 -15.96
C ARG A 582 16.09 19.53 -17.39
N ASP A 583 14.78 19.47 -17.61
CA ASP A 583 14.18 19.36 -18.93
C ASP A 583 13.53 20.69 -19.34
N ALA A 584 13.85 21.18 -20.54
CA ALA A 584 13.26 22.38 -21.15
C ALA A 584 12.50 22.00 -22.43
N PHE A 585 11.18 22.14 -22.41
CA PHE A 585 10.27 21.64 -23.45
C PHE A 585 10.10 22.64 -24.59
N ALA A 586 10.05 22.12 -25.81
CA ALA A 586 9.88 22.90 -27.04
C ALA A 586 8.58 22.54 -27.75
N TYR A 587 7.84 23.57 -28.18
CA TYR A 587 6.56 23.46 -28.87
C TYR A 587 6.63 24.15 -30.23
N ASP A 588 5.84 23.67 -31.19
CA ASP A 588 5.62 24.40 -32.45
C ASP A 588 4.61 25.54 -32.29
N ALA A 589 4.34 26.27 -33.38
CA ALA A 589 3.42 27.41 -33.39
C ALA A 589 1.98 27.01 -33.05
N GLU A 590 1.57 25.77 -33.32
CA GLU A 590 0.26 25.22 -32.94
C GLU A 590 0.25 24.69 -31.51
N GLY A 591 1.38 24.76 -30.80
CA GLY A 591 1.50 24.35 -29.42
C GLY A 591 1.69 22.87 -29.20
N ARG A 592 2.08 22.12 -30.23
CA ARG A 592 2.35 20.69 -30.15
C ARG A 592 3.80 20.48 -29.74
N LEU A 593 4.02 19.52 -28.86
CA LEU A 593 5.36 19.18 -28.39
C LEU A 593 6.23 18.65 -29.54
N THR A 594 7.40 19.27 -29.72
CA THR A 594 8.40 18.85 -30.72
C THR A 594 9.55 18.05 -30.08
N GLY A 595 9.87 18.33 -28.81
CA GLY A 595 10.92 17.68 -28.05
C GLY A 595 11.28 18.46 -26.78
N TRP A 596 12.41 18.13 -26.17
CA TRP A 596 13.00 18.93 -25.08
C TRP A 596 14.52 18.83 -25.11
N THR A 597 15.16 19.79 -24.47
CA THR A 597 16.58 19.73 -24.15
C THR A 597 16.72 19.38 -22.68
N ARG A 598 17.48 18.33 -22.40
CA ARG A 598 17.87 17.93 -21.04
C ARG A 598 19.26 18.46 -20.74
N THR A 599 19.41 19.14 -19.62
CA THR A 599 20.70 19.59 -19.11
C THR A 599 21.05 18.81 -17.84
N ARG A 600 22.22 18.16 -17.84
CA ARG A 600 22.82 17.47 -16.69
C ARG A 600 24.26 17.91 -16.54
N GLN A 601 24.63 18.46 -15.37
CA GLN A 601 26.00 18.91 -15.08
C GLN A 601 26.60 19.82 -16.19
N GLY A 602 25.78 20.72 -16.75
CA GLY A 602 26.19 21.62 -17.83
C GLY A 602 26.20 21.01 -19.24
N VAL A 603 25.99 19.70 -19.38
CA VAL A 603 25.89 19.03 -20.68
C VAL A 603 24.44 18.98 -21.13
N ALA A 604 24.17 19.50 -22.31
CA ALA A 604 22.86 19.45 -22.95
C ALA A 604 22.75 18.26 -23.92
N ALA A 605 21.62 17.59 -23.90
CA ALA A 605 21.23 16.60 -24.90
C ALA A 605 19.78 16.82 -25.31
N ASP A 606 19.50 16.66 -26.60
CA ASP A 606 18.15 16.85 -27.12
C ASP A 606 17.40 15.53 -27.20
N TYR A 607 16.09 15.62 -26.97
CA TYR A 607 15.17 14.50 -26.99
C TYR A 607 14.01 14.84 -27.92
N THR A 608 13.59 13.83 -28.66
CA THR A 608 12.38 13.87 -29.47
C THR A 608 11.14 13.92 -28.57
N ARG A 609 9.98 14.31 -29.12
CA ARG A 609 8.70 14.22 -28.39
C ARG A 609 8.38 12.82 -27.84
N HIS A 610 9.03 11.77 -28.34
CA HIS A 610 8.85 10.38 -27.90
C HIS A 610 9.92 9.92 -26.89
N GLY A 611 10.75 10.81 -26.35
CA GLY A 611 11.73 10.45 -25.32
C GLY A 611 12.96 9.71 -25.80
N ALA A 612 13.11 9.56 -27.11
CA ALA A 612 14.36 9.11 -27.71
C ALA A 612 15.36 10.28 -27.78
N ARG A 613 16.60 10.05 -27.35
CA ARG A 613 17.73 10.98 -27.43
C ARG A 613 18.13 11.18 -28.88
N VAL A 614 18.18 12.41 -29.35
CA VAL A 614 18.50 12.76 -30.74
C VAL A 614 19.97 12.45 -31.03
N LEU A 615 20.22 11.69 -32.09
CA LEU A 615 21.56 11.35 -32.57
C LEU A 615 21.94 12.17 -33.82
N ARG A 616 20.99 12.41 -34.72
CA ARG A 616 21.19 13.22 -35.93
C ARG A 616 19.98 14.10 -36.22
N ARG A 617 20.24 15.23 -36.89
CA ARG A 617 19.25 16.18 -37.37
C ARG A 617 19.41 16.43 -38.86
N ASP A 618 18.33 16.87 -39.50
CA ASP A 618 18.40 17.46 -40.84
C ASP A 618 18.80 18.94 -40.81
N ALA A 619 18.91 19.56 -41.98
CA ALA A 619 19.26 20.98 -42.14
C ALA A 619 18.23 21.95 -41.54
N ALA A 620 16.99 21.51 -41.32
CA ALA A 620 15.94 22.29 -40.67
C ALA A 620 15.95 22.13 -39.14
N GLY A 621 16.95 21.41 -38.61
CA GLY A 621 17.11 21.15 -37.18
C GLY A 621 16.17 20.06 -36.65
N ARG A 622 15.52 19.27 -37.49
CA ARG A 622 14.57 18.23 -37.06
C ARG A 622 15.27 16.89 -36.84
N PRO A 623 14.93 16.11 -35.80
CA PRO A 623 15.52 14.80 -35.57
C PRO A 623 15.31 13.86 -36.76
N THR A 624 16.34 13.23 -37.29
CA THR A 624 16.22 12.17 -38.32
C THR A 624 16.54 10.80 -37.77
N CYS A 625 17.36 10.75 -36.72
CA CYS A 625 17.72 9.55 -35.98
C CYS A 625 17.76 9.86 -34.48
N ALA A 626 17.18 8.98 -33.68
CA ALA A 626 17.22 9.05 -32.23
C ALA A 626 17.36 7.65 -31.61
N GLU A 627 17.83 7.57 -30.37
CA GLU A 627 17.94 6.33 -29.61
C GLU A 627 17.01 6.35 -28.41
N VAL A 628 16.26 5.28 -28.18
CA VAL A 628 15.38 5.16 -27.02
C VAL A 628 16.23 5.11 -25.75
N ALA A 629 15.89 5.96 -24.77
CA ALA A 629 16.49 5.95 -23.45
C ALA A 629 15.72 5.02 -22.49
N ARG A 630 16.44 4.37 -21.58
CA ARG A 630 15.89 3.64 -20.43
C ARG A 630 16.24 4.36 -19.14
N TYR A 631 15.41 4.18 -18.12
CA TYR A 631 15.54 4.88 -16.84
C TYR A 631 15.56 3.92 -15.64
N PRO A 632 16.50 2.96 -15.56
CA PRO A 632 16.59 2.10 -14.39
C PRO A 632 16.87 2.89 -13.11
N VAL A 633 16.25 2.47 -12.00
CA VAL A 633 16.68 2.90 -10.67
C VAL A 633 17.94 2.14 -10.30
N GLN A 634 18.99 2.88 -9.99
CA GLN A 634 20.28 2.35 -9.58
C GLN A 634 20.58 2.78 -8.15
N ARG A 635 21.25 1.90 -7.41
CA ARG A 635 21.82 2.24 -6.11
C ARG A 635 23.22 2.83 -6.33
N ALA A 636 23.41 4.06 -5.88
CA ALA A 636 24.70 4.74 -5.88
C ALA A 636 25.64 4.16 -4.80
N ARG A 637 26.92 4.55 -4.82
CA ARG A 637 27.94 4.03 -3.89
C ARG A 637 27.64 4.33 -2.42
N ASP A 638 26.99 5.45 -2.16
CA ASP A 638 26.51 5.88 -0.84
C ASP A 638 25.19 5.20 -0.43
N GLY A 639 24.63 4.34 -1.29
CA GLY A 639 23.37 3.65 -1.07
C GLY A 639 22.13 4.42 -1.54
N ALA A 640 22.26 5.65 -2.04
CA ALA A 640 21.13 6.44 -2.52
C ALA A 640 20.50 5.82 -3.77
N LEU A 641 19.18 5.90 -3.89
CA LEU A 641 18.49 5.51 -5.12
C LEU A 641 18.45 6.70 -6.08
N LYS A 642 18.92 6.47 -7.31
CA LYS A 642 18.86 7.45 -8.38
C LYS A 642 18.27 6.83 -9.64
N VAL A 643 17.55 7.64 -10.39
CA VAL A 643 17.16 7.28 -11.76
C VAL A 643 18.38 7.53 -12.65
N ALA A 644 18.85 6.49 -13.34
CA ALA A 644 19.94 6.61 -14.28
C ALA A 644 19.40 6.52 -15.70
N GLU A 645 19.86 7.39 -16.59
CA GLU A 645 19.56 7.26 -18.02
C GLU A 645 20.58 6.34 -18.68
N THR A 646 20.10 5.30 -19.36
CA THR A 646 20.94 4.37 -20.13
C THR A 646 20.46 4.24 -21.58
N PRO A 647 21.37 4.17 -22.57
CA PRO A 647 21.02 3.86 -23.95
C PRO A 647 20.37 2.47 -24.04
N SER A 648 19.31 2.33 -24.85
CA SER A 648 18.66 1.03 -25.04
C SER A 648 19.25 0.19 -26.16
N GLY A 649 20.04 0.80 -27.06
CA GLY A 649 20.46 0.22 -28.34
C GLY A 649 19.37 0.22 -29.42
N VAL A 650 18.13 0.59 -29.09
CA VAL A 650 17.01 0.68 -30.05
C VAL A 650 16.98 2.07 -30.66
N THR A 651 17.09 2.14 -31.98
CA THR A 651 17.02 3.38 -32.75
C THR A 651 15.64 3.62 -33.35
N VAL A 652 15.33 4.90 -33.55
CA VAL A 652 14.09 5.40 -34.12
C VAL A 652 14.45 6.36 -35.25
N ALA A 653 14.00 6.03 -36.46
CA ALA A 653 14.10 6.89 -37.62
C ALA A 653 12.87 7.79 -37.73
N TYR A 654 13.09 9.05 -38.11
CA TYR A 654 12.04 10.04 -38.30
C TYR A 654 11.99 10.49 -39.75
N ARG A 655 10.79 10.51 -40.32
CA ARG A 655 10.52 10.96 -41.69
C ARG A 655 9.50 12.09 -41.66
N TYR A 656 9.74 13.11 -42.47
CA TYR A 656 8.90 14.31 -42.54
C TYR A 656 8.29 14.42 -43.93
N ARG A 657 7.03 14.82 -44.00
CA ARG A 657 6.32 14.94 -45.28
C ARG A 657 6.87 16.08 -46.15
N ASP A 658 7.20 17.20 -45.52
CA ASP A 658 7.59 18.45 -46.17
C ASP A 658 8.40 19.32 -45.17
N ALA A 659 8.79 20.55 -45.55
CA ALA A 659 9.55 21.45 -44.67
C ALA A 659 8.73 22.06 -43.52
N ALA A 660 7.41 22.11 -43.63
CA ALA A 660 6.51 22.64 -42.60
C ALA A 660 6.20 21.58 -41.52
N ASP A 661 6.30 20.29 -41.86
CA ASP A 661 6.14 19.19 -40.92
C ASP A 661 7.27 19.18 -39.88
N ARG A 662 6.94 19.63 -38.65
CA ARG A 662 7.84 19.64 -37.50
C ARG A 662 7.76 18.37 -36.64
N LEU A 663 6.75 17.54 -36.86
CA LEU A 663 6.53 16.33 -36.05
C LEU A 663 7.05 15.10 -36.78
N GLY A 664 6.74 14.92 -38.05
CA GLY A 664 7.10 13.72 -38.79
C GLY A 664 6.51 12.44 -38.19
N THR A 665 6.83 11.32 -38.82
CA THR A 665 6.46 9.97 -38.40
C THR A 665 7.68 9.21 -37.90
N ALA A 666 7.54 8.51 -36.77
CA ALA A 666 8.59 7.71 -36.17
C ALA A 666 8.42 6.22 -36.51
N ALA A 667 9.52 5.52 -36.80
CA ALA A 667 9.58 4.07 -36.96
C ALA A 667 10.80 3.51 -36.20
N THR A 668 10.60 2.42 -35.46
CA THR A 668 11.69 1.66 -34.83
C THR A 668 12.39 0.82 -35.89
N GLU A 669 13.42 1.40 -36.51
CA GLU A 669 14.27 0.79 -37.52
C GLU A 669 15.70 1.34 -37.36
N PRO A 670 16.74 0.57 -37.77
CA PRO A 670 18.11 1.07 -37.77
C PRO A 670 18.20 2.39 -38.53
N CYS A 671 18.80 3.41 -37.92
CA CYS A 671 19.02 4.66 -38.62
C CYS A 671 20.00 4.46 -39.79
N ALA A 672 19.57 4.79 -41.00
CA ALA A 672 20.36 4.69 -42.23
C ALA A 672 21.54 5.69 -42.30
#